data_AF-A0A364L4K2-F1
#
_entry.id   AF-A0A364L4K2-F1
#
_cell.length_a   1.000
_cell.length_b   1.000
_cell.length_c   1.000
_cell.angle_alpha   90.00
_cell.angle_beta   90.00
_cell.angle_gamma   90.00
#
_symmetry.space_group_name_H-M   'P 1'
#
loop_
_entity.id
_entity.type
_entity.pdbx_description
1 polymer ?
#
loop_
_entity_poly.entity_id
_entity_poly.type
_entity_poly.pdbx_seq_one_letter_code
_entity_poly.pdbx_strand_id
1 'polypeptide(L)'
;MAAALIRSARCHACRHGVLQSFVRVSGFTFSQTPRLSAELQRRRFFSTPYLKVESANHPSSDRDIVTELHHDVPVPDEATNSSQHVPWYLQVEPVIETTHPLARKQQIPDVPENAPPITREILQHLLLEIGLDDMVLLDLRGRDPPPALGGNVIMVIGSARGVKHLNVSADRFCRWLRSTYKLRPYADGLLGRNELKIKLRRKARRARLASSAGTTADTSDDGITTGWICVNVGSVDDPSIIQNMREGGFEGFGKVQGGTRIVVQMFTEEKRADVDLEALWTPKEDAKGQAEGTRSDLVEEDYQVRLQSSTATEHLSNEPTSNIFRSPPRIDLSQRRNFSTSVRLNSVNTDGNLGSNYDFPDVGDESDEQDGELSSILQNLNRLPLQEKIEQLGSGPEDTNSTELLRECYSFAGNDPDRKSTLRLMLGAAAVSAQHPDYTKEYLWTLFLEHTASGYKISEPLAFEVASAFLVPRLEGQEQKRTISELVDFDIESAMRVMDNLSLNGASIIMKHRVYNMMYRALVLSLADEKAVNVQLKALRIRTLMSEIDLEWHGTDTRETMQLRLLLGDVEGFYEIWHAIAFNEGSRTADDYEVLFRVHAEAGHAVNARECLAVWISMMEREIPRIKPNAGLISAIARCAHVAGQHANTFRLASVSREWEEVEPLILEEMKALEELS
;
A
#
# COMPACT_ATOMS: atom_id res chain seq x y z
N MET A 1 -24.92 1.58 -8.98
CA MET A 1 -23.97 2.11 -10.00
C MET A 1 -22.57 2.38 -9.43
N ALA A 2 -22.10 1.66 -8.41
CA ALA A 2 -20.86 2.02 -7.68
C ALA A 2 -19.54 1.42 -8.25
N ALA A 3 -19.59 0.29 -8.95
CA ALA A 3 -18.39 -0.49 -9.29
C ALA A 3 -17.52 0.09 -10.42
N ALA A 4 -17.99 1.10 -11.16
CA ALA A 4 -17.26 1.69 -12.30
C ALA A 4 -16.25 2.78 -11.88
N LEU A 5 -16.52 3.50 -10.78
CA LEU A 5 -15.69 4.63 -10.31
C LEU A 5 -14.38 4.17 -9.65
N ILE A 6 -14.35 2.96 -9.08
CA ILE A 6 -13.20 2.45 -8.31
C ILE A 6 -12.01 2.03 -9.21
N ARG A 7 -12.20 1.94 -10.55
CA ARG A 7 -11.15 1.46 -11.48
C ARG A 7 -10.39 2.55 -12.23
N SER A 8 -10.71 3.83 -12.04
CA SER A 8 -9.97 4.97 -12.63
C SER A 8 -8.80 5.48 -11.77
N ALA A 9 -8.67 5.06 -10.51
CA ALA A 9 -7.65 5.53 -9.55
C ALA A 9 -6.20 5.05 -9.80
N ARG A 10 -5.78 4.90 -11.07
CA ARG A 10 -4.41 4.46 -11.44
C ARG A 10 -3.55 5.54 -12.10
N CYS A 11 -3.98 6.80 -12.05
CA CYS A 11 -3.15 7.97 -12.37
C CYS A 11 -3.45 9.10 -11.38
N HIS A 12 -2.45 9.91 -10.99
CA HIS A 12 -2.64 11.00 -10.01
C HIS A 12 -3.73 11.99 -10.45
N ALA A 13 -3.70 12.44 -11.72
CA ALA A 13 -4.74 13.28 -12.30
C ALA A 13 -6.15 12.63 -12.30
N CYS A 14 -6.22 11.30 -12.37
CA CYS A 14 -7.46 10.53 -12.37
C CYS A 14 -8.07 10.42 -10.96
N ARG A 15 -7.23 10.39 -9.91
CA ARG A 15 -7.67 10.51 -8.50
C ARG A 15 -8.17 11.94 -8.23
N HIS A 16 -7.42 12.95 -8.67
CA HIS A 16 -7.80 14.37 -8.52
C HIS A 16 -9.12 14.76 -9.20
N GLY A 17 -9.41 14.23 -10.40
CA GLY A 17 -10.68 14.52 -11.09
C GLY A 17 -11.93 14.06 -10.31
N VAL A 18 -11.81 12.99 -9.52
CA VAL A 18 -12.88 12.53 -8.62
C VAL A 18 -12.98 13.46 -7.41
N LEU A 19 -11.87 13.89 -6.82
CA LEU A 19 -11.86 14.83 -5.69
C LEU A 19 -12.49 16.19 -6.05
N GLN A 20 -12.16 16.76 -7.22
CA GLN A 20 -12.79 18.00 -7.71
C GLN A 20 -14.31 17.88 -7.94
N SER A 21 -14.84 16.67 -8.09
CA SER A 21 -16.29 16.44 -8.21
C SER A 21 -17.02 16.65 -6.88
N PHE A 22 -16.38 16.33 -5.74
CA PHE A 22 -16.95 16.51 -4.41
C PHE A 22 -16.82 17.95 -3.88
N VAL A 23 -15.77 18.67 -4.30
CA VAL A 23 -15.50 20.07 -3.90
C VAL A 23 -16.63 21.04 -4.29
N ARG A 24 -17.51 20.70 -5.25
CA ARG A 24 -18.64 21.56 -5.66
C ARG A 24 -19.86 21.57 -4.73
N VAL A 25 -19.90 20.72 -3.69
CA VAL A 25 -21.14 20.50 -2.90
C VAL A 25 -21.35 21.53 -1.78
N SER A 26 -20.32 22.30 -1.40
CA SER A 26 -20.35 23.18 -0.21
C SER A 26 -20.07 24.67 -0.50
N GLY A 27 -20.91 25.29 -1.33
CA GLY A 27 -21.43 26.63 -1.01
C GLY A 27 -20.75 27.90 -1.52
N PHE A 28 -19.53 27.88 -2.07
CA PHE A 28 -18.90 29.10 -2.63
C PHE A 28 -18.99 29.20 -4.16
N THR A 29 -19.70 30.21 -4.64
CA THR A 29 -19.78 30.57 -6.06
C THR A 29 -18.74 31.65 -6.41
N PHE A 30 -17.62 31.24 -7.02
CA PHE A 30 -16.76 32.17 -7.77
C PHE A 30 -16.89 31.94 -9.27
N SER A 31 -16.88 33.04 -10.02
CA SER A 31 -17.17 33.08 -11.45
C SER A 31 -16.21 32.20 -12.25
N GLN A 32 -16.73 31.17 -12.91
CA GLN A 32 -15.97 30.46 -13.94
C GLN A 32 -15.84 31.39 -15.15
N THR A 33 -14.61 31.73 -15.52
CA THR A 33 -14.34 32.25 -16.85
C THR A 33 -14.82 31.21 -17.88
N PRO A 34 -15.63 31.59 -18.88
CA PRO A 34 -16.22 30.63 -19.78
C PRO A 34 -15.12 30.02 -20.65
N ARG A 35 -14.81 28.73 -20.41
CA ARG A 35 -14.08 27.93 -21.40
C ARG A 35 -14.96 27.86 -22.64
N LEU A 36 -14.59 28.63 -23.66
CA LEU A 36 -15.27 28.66 -24.95
C LEU A 36 -15.49 27.23 -25.46
N SER A 37 -16.75 26.91 -25.74
CA SER A 37 -17.18 25.62 -26.25
C SER A 37 -16.67 25.43 -27.68
N ALA A 38 -15.49 24.83 -27.83
CA ALA A 38 -15.02 24.35 -29.13
C ALA A 38 -15.96 23.24 -29.62
N GLU A 39 -16.60 23.48 -30.76
CA GLU A 39 -17.62 22.59 -31.32
C GLU A 39 -17.09 21.18 -31.62
N LEU A 40 -17.97 20.19 -31.45
CA LEU A 40 -17.75 18.80 -31.84
C LEU A 40 -17.67 18.64 -33.37
N GLN A 41 -16.52 18.97 -33.96
CA GLN A 41 -16.24 18.65 -35.37
C GLN A 41 -16.12 17.13 -35.57
N ARG A 42 -17.22 16.52 -36.04
CA ARG A 42 -17.23 15.17 -36.61
C ARG A 42 -16.23 15.05 -37.78
N ARG A 43 -15.16 14.27 -37.63
CA ARG A 43 -14.41 13.65 -38.74
C ARG A 43 -14.41 12.14 -38.50
N ARG A 44 -15.26 11.37 -39.20
CA ARG A 44 -15.14 10.87 -40.59
C ARG A 44 -14.00 9.86 -40.75
N PHE A 45 -14.41 8.64 -41.15
CA PHE A 45 -13.56 7.47 -41.38
C PHE A 45 -12.64 7.63 -42.60
N PHE A 46 -11.45 7.03 -42.53
CA PHE A 46 -10.57 6.73 -43.66
C PHE A 46 -10.07 5.28 -43.46
N SER A 47 -10.57 4.31 -44.23
CA SER A 47 -10.12 3.90 -45.56
C SER A 47 -8.80 3.11 -45.53
N THR A 48 -8.92 1.80 -45.68
CA THR A 48 -7.82 0.83 -45.78
C THR A 48 -7.05 0.96 -47.11
N PRO A 49 -5.71 0.94 -47.12
CA PRO A 49 -4.95 0.67 -48.34
C PRO A 49 -4.97 -0.83 -48.65
N TYR A 50 -5.32 -1.16 -49.88
CA TYR A 50 -5.40 -2.51 -50.43
C TYR A 50 -4.11 -2.81 -51.20
N LEU A 51 -3.38 -3.88 -50.86
CA LEU A 51 -2.26 -4.36 -51.69
C LEU A 51 -2.29 -5.88 -51.88
N LYS A 52 -2.66 -6.24 -53.12
CA LYS A 52 -2.38 -7.44 -53.90
C LYS A 52 -1.80 -8.68 -53.19
N VAL A 53 -2.59 -9.75 -53.26
CA VAL A 53 -2.08 -11.13 -53.42
C VAL A 53 -1.91 -11.38 -54.92
N GLU A 54 -0.84 -12.07 -55.31
CA GLU A 54 -0.61 -12.52 -56.69
C GLU A 54 -0.22 -14.02 -56.63
N SER A 55 -1.07 -14.88 -57.19
CA SER A 55 -0.89 -16.34 -57.20
C SER A 55 -0.18 -16.81 -58.47
N ALA A 56 0.63 -17.87 -58.35
CA ALA A 56 1.06 -18.69 -59.48
C ALA A 56 0.56 -20.14 -59.27
N ASN A 57 0.22 -20.81 -60.37
CA ASN A 57 -0.65 -21.99 -60.38
C ASN A 57 0.11 -23.34 -60.38
N HIS A 58 -0.58 -24.38 -59.86
CA HIS A 58 -0.76 -25.77 -60.38
C HIS A 58 0.18 -26.33 -61.48
N PRO A 59 0.44 -27.66 -61.53
CA PRO A 59 -0.64 -28.67 -61.48
C PRO A 59 -0.38 -30.04 -60.82
N SER A 60 -1.49 -30.77 -60.71
CA SER A 60 -1.60 -32.20 -60.41
C SER A 60 -1.32 -33.10 -61.63
N SER A 61 -0.83 -34.33 -61.39
CA SER A 61 -1.21 -35.50 -62.20
C SER A 61 -1.16 -36.77 -61.35
N ASP A 62 -2.19 -37.59 -61.50
CA ASP A 62 -2.33 -38.92 -60.90
C ASP A 62 -1.80 -40.01 -61.86
N ARG A 63 -1.45 -41.21 -61.35
CA ARG A 63 -1.40 -42.54 -62.04
C ARG A 63 -0.56 -43.63 -61.35
N ASP A 64 -1.27 -44.60 -60.76
CA ASP A 64 -1.36 -46.02 -61.19
C ASP A 64 -0.19 -47.07 -61.12
N ILE A 65 -0.40 -48.05 -60.19
CA ILE A 65 -0.34 -49.54 -60.30
C ILE A 65 1.02 -50.33 -60.34
N VAL A 66 1.01 -51.48 -59.62
CA VAL A 66 1.71 -52.82 -59.79
C VAL A 66 2.77 -53.26 -58.76
N THR A 67 2.30 -54.03 -57.76
CA THR A 67 2.65 -55.38 -57.22
C THR A 67 3.98 -56.14 -57.54
N GLU A 68 4.34 -57.08 -56.63
CA GLU A 68 5.22 -58.30 -56.75
C GLU A 68 6.77 -58.13 -56.62
N LEU A 69 7.62 -59.04 -56.08
CA LEU A 69 7.51 -60.35 -55.35
C LEU A 69 8.88 -60.76 -54.68
N HIS A 70 8.86 -61.27 -53.42
CA HIS A 70 9.48 -62.51 -52.85
C HIS A 70 11.02 -62.84 -52.66
N HIS A 71 11.28 -63.82 -51.73
CA HIS A 71 12.50 -64.62 -51.38
C HIS A 71 13.62 -63.98 -50.49
N ASP A 72 14.39 -64.68 -49.62
CA ASP A 72 14.21 -65.91 -48.81
C ASP A 72 15.33 -66.08 -47.72
N VAL A 73 14.97 -66.55 -46.50
CA VAL A 73 15.48 -67.73 -45.72
C VAL A 73 17.01 -68.04 -45.66
N PRO A 74 17.67 -68.26 -44.47
CA PRO A 74 17.49 -69.50 -43.66
C PRO A 74 17.55 -69.45 -42.10
N VAL A 75 17.18 -70.61 -41.54
CA VAL A 75 16.89 -71.06 -40.14
C VAL A 75 18.02 -72.06 -39.72
N PRO A 76 18.47 -72.26 -38.44
CA PRO A 76 17.69 -72.88 -37.33
C PRO A 76 18.04 -72.35 -35.89
N ASP A 77 17.49 -72.79 -34.74
CA ASP A 77 16.88 -74.08 -34.29
C ASP A 77 15.71 -73.94 -33.27
N GLU A 78 15.12 -75.10 -32.95
CA GLU A 78 13.97 -75.51 -32.09
C GLU A 78 13.88 -74.88 -30.65
N ALA A 79 12.78 -74.98 -29.85
CA ALA A 79 11.70 -75.98 -29.85
C ALA A 79 10.35 -75.52 -29.21
N THR A 80 9.26 -76.07 -29.76
CA THR A 80 7.93 -76.41 -29.18
C THR A 80 7.39 -75.77 -27.88
N ASN A 81 6.17 -75.20 -27.97
CA ASN A 81 4.94 -75.97 -27.66
C ASN A 81 3.66 -75.27 -28.15
N SER A 82 2.69 -76.06 -28.63
CA SER A 82 1.44 -75.57 -29.23
C SER A 82 0.25 -75.67 -28.27
N SER A 83 -0.48 -74.57 -28.12
CA SER A 83 -1.89 -74.60 -27.67
C SER A 83 -2.67 -73.46 -28.32
N GLN A 84 -3.95 -73.72 -28.56
CA GLN A 84 -4.87 -73.02 -29.45
C GLN A 84 -4.84 -71.48 -29.36
N HIS A 85 -4.63 -70.81 -30.51
CA HIS A 85 -4.71 -69.35 -30.62
C HIS A 85 -6.18 -68.88 -30.52
N VAL A 86 -6.66 -68.68 -29.29
CA VAL A 86 -7.93 -67.98 -29.02
C VAL A 86 -7.75 -66.52 -29.42
N PRO A 87 -8.58 -65.96 -30.34
CA PRO A 87 -8.48 -64.56 -30.72
C PRO A 87 -8.64 -63.62 -29.52
N TRP A 88 -7.83 -62.56 -29.47
CA TRP A 88 -7.72 -61.65 -28.32
C TRP A 88 -9.04 -61.08 -27.79
N TYR A 89 -10.06 -60.94 -28.64
CA TYR A 89 -11.38 -60.40 -28.28
C TYR A 89 -12.32 -61.43 -27.61
N LEU A 90 -11.92 -62.70 -27.53
CA LEU A 90 -12.69 -63.80 -26.94
C LEU A 90 -12.04 -64.37 -25.66
N GLN A 91 -10.86 -63.86 -25.31
CA GLN A 91 -10.22 -64.12 -24.04
C GLN A 91 -10.93 -63.26 -22.99
N VAL A 92 -11.80 -63.86 -22.18
CA VAL A 92 -12.32 -63.20 -20.98
C VAL A 92 -11.15 -63.13 -20.00
N GLU A 93 -10.55 -61.94 -19.87
CA GLU A 93 -9.51 -61.67 -18.89
C GLU A 93 -9.99 -62.18 -17.52
N PRO A 94 -9.24 -63.05 -16.82
CA PRO A 94 -9.50 -63.26 -15.40
C PRO A 94 -9.39 -61.89 -14.71
N VAL A 95 -10.18 -61.65 -13.66
CA VAL A 95 -10.01 -60.46 -12.82
C VAL A 95 -8.69 -60.62 -12.06
N ILE A 96 -7.61 -60.22 -12.71
CA ILE A 96 -6.32 -60.02 -12.07
C ILE A 96 -6.54 -58.82 -11.16
N GLU A 97 -6.45 -59.03 -9.85
CA GLU A 97 -6.36 -57.96 -8.86
C GLU A 97 -4.96 -57.29 -8.95
N THR A 98 -4.60 -56.82 -10.14
CA THR A 98 -3.48 -55.93 -10.33
C THR A 98 -3.83 -54.62 -9.65
N THR A 99 -3.16 -54.37 -8.53
CA THR A 99 -3.05 -53.06 -7.88
C THR A 99 -2.34 -52.08 -8.81
N HIS A 100 -2.99 -51.72 -9.92
CA HIS A 100 -2.47 -50.75 -10.87
C HIS A 100 -2.25 -49.42 -10.15
N PRO A 101 -1.11 -48.74 -10.34
CA PRO A 101 -0.81 -47.49 -9.64
C PRO A 101 -1.85 -46.39 -9.92
N LEU A 102 -2.54 -46.47 -11.06
CA LEU A 102 -3.67 -45.61 -11.42
C LEU A 102 -4.90 -45.82 -10.51
N ALA A 103 -5.18 -47.05 -10.08
CA ALA A 103 -6.31 -47.34 -9.19
C ALA A 103 -6.06 -46.75 -7.79
N ARG A 104 -4.81 -46.79 -7.30
CA ARG A 104 -4.41 -46.11 -6.05
C ARG A 104 -4.53 -44.58 -6.16
N LYS A 105 -4.12 -43.99 -7.29
CA LYS A 105 -4.31 -42.55 -7.56
C LYS A 105 -5.78 -42.11 -7.74
N GLN A 106 -6.74 -43.05 -7.76
CA GLN A 106 -8.18 -42.77 -7.96
C GLN A 106 -9.05 -43.14 -6.76
N GLN A 107 -8.47 -43.33 -5.58
CA GLN A 107 -9.23 -43.56 -4.35
C GLN A 107 -9.81 -42.24 -3.81
N ILE A 108 -11.07 -42.26 -3.38
CA ILE A 108 -11.69 -41.14 -2.65
C ILE A 108 -11.24 -41.27 -1.19
N PRO A 109 -10.65 -40.23 -0.57
CA PRO A 109 -10.30 -40.26 0.84
C PRO A 109 -11.52 -40.47 1.74
N ASP A 110 -11.33 -41.25 2.81
CA ASP A 110 -12.36 -41.43 3.83
C ASP A 110 -12.66 -40.10 4.53
N VAL A 111 -13.95 -39.80 4.68
CA VAL A 111 -14.43 -38.55 5.26
C VAL A 111 -14.59 -38.73 6.77
N PRO A 112 -13.98 -37.88 7.63
CA PRO A 112 -14.07 -38.03 9.07
C PRO A 112 -15.51 -37.83 9.56
N GLU A 113 -15.89 -38.56 10.61
CA GLU A 113 -17.29 -38.78 11.03
C GLU A 113 -18.07 -37.47 11.29
N ASN A 114 -17.39 -36.43 11.76
CA ASN A 114 -17.96 -35.11 12.05
C ASN A 114 -17.84 -34.09 10.90
N ALA A 115 -17.62 -34.49 9.64
CA ALA A 115 -17.52 -33.55 8.53
C ALA A 115 -18.89 -33.13 7.97
N PRO A 116 -19.06 -31.88 7.48
CA PRO A 116 -20.26 -31.47 6.76
C PRO A 116 -20.55 -32.36 5.53
N PRO A 117 -21.81 -32.71 5.23
CA PRO A 117 -22.15 -33.69 4.18
C PRO A 117 -21.68 -33.28 2.78
N ILE A 118 -21.62 -31.97 2.50
CA ILE A 118 -21.04 -31.39 1.27
C ILE A 118 -19.60 -31.83 1.01
N THR A 119 -18.82 -32.18 2.04
CA THR A 119 -17.41 -32.61 1.91
C THR A 119 -17.28 -33.85 1.02
N ARG A 120 -18.20 -34.81 1.16
CA ARG A 120 -18.22 -36.04 0.34
C ARG A 120 -18.57 -35.72 -1.12
N GLU A 121 -19.53 -34.83 -1.34
CA GLU A 121 -19.95 -34.39 -2.68
C GLU A 121 -18.83 -33.60 -3.38
N ILE A 122 -18.10 -32.76 -2.64
CA ILE A 122 -16.89 -32.07 -3.10
C ILE A 122 -15.83 -33.07 -3.56
N LEU A 123 -15.47 -34.06 -2.73
CA LEU A 123 -14.45 -35.06 -3.09
C LEU A 123 -14.84 -35.89 -4.32
N GLN A 124 -16.11 -36.31 -4.41
CA GLN A 124 -16.62 -37.02 -5.59
C GLN A 124 -16.55 -36.16 -6.86
N HIS A 125 -16.91 -34.87 -6.79
CA HIS A 125 -16.83 -33.95 -7.93
C HIS A 125 -15.36 -33.64 -8.33
N LEU A 126 -14.46 -33.51 -7.35
CA LEU A 126 -13.02 -33.30 -7.59
C LEU A 126 -12.36 -34.48 -8.32
N LEU A 127 -12.73 -35.72 -7.96
CA LEU A 127 -12.22 -36.92 -8.63
C LEU A 127 -12.90 -37.16 -10.00
N LEU A 128 -14.22 -37.29 -10.02
CA LEU A 128 -14.96 -37.84 -11.17
C LEU A 128 -15.17 -36.80 -12.29
N GLU A 129 -15.53 -35.57 -11.93
CA GLU A 129 -15.85 -34.53 -12.91
C GLU A 129 -14.65 -33.65 -13.25
N ILE A 130 -13.82 -33.33 -12.26
CA ILE A 130 -12.67 -32.43 -12.40
C ILE A 130 -11.39 -33.21 -12.75
N GLY A 131 -11.30 -34.50 -12.40
CA GLY A 131 -10.17 -35.36 -12.76
C GLY A 131 -8.89 -35.06 -11.98
N LEU A 132 -9.00 -34.65 -10.70
CA LEU A 132 -7.83 -34.65 -9.82
C LEU A 132 -7.43 -36.08 -9.48
N ASP A 133 -6.13 -36.37 -9.62
CA ASP A 133 -5.54 -37.63 -9.23
C ASP A 133 -4.89 -37.46 -7.83
N ASP A 134 -4.71 -38.56 -7.09
CA ASP A 134 -3.93 -38.63 -5.85
C ASP A 134 -4.43 -37.69 -4.73
N MET A 135 -5.72 -37.76 -4.39
CA MET A 135 -6.32 -36.87 -3.38
C MET A 135 -5.98 -37.29 -1.94
N VAL A 136 -5.73 -36.32 -1.06
CA VAL A 136 -5.51 -36.51 0.38
C VAL A 136 -6.40 -35.55 1.16
N LEU A 137 -6.97 -36.02 2.27
CA LEU A 137 -7.82 -35.25 3.17
C LEU A 137 -7.13 -35.12 4.53
N LEU A 138 -6.87 -33.90 4.96
CA LEU A 138 -6.27 -33.57 6.25
C LEU A 138 -7.30 -32.84 7.13
N ASP A 139 -7.61 -33.44 8.28
CA ASP A 139 -8.41 -32.79 9.33
C ASP A 139 -7.49 -31.95 10.22
N LEU A 140 -7.68 -30.63 10.23
CA LEU A 140 -6.87 -29.67 11.00
C LEU A 140 -7.66 -29.03 12.15
N ARG A 141 -8.84 -29.58 12.47
CA ARG A 141 -9.66 -29.14 13.61
C ARG A 141 -8.96 -29.45 14.93
N GLY A 142 -9.00 -28.51 15.87
CA GLY A 142 -8.52 -28.72 17.24
C GLY A 142 -7.00 -28.63 17.46
N ARG A 143 -6.24 -28.05 16.54
CA ARG A 143 -4.80 -27.77 16.76
C ARG A 143 -4.57 -26.48 17.53
N ASP A 144 -3.57 -26.51 18.41
CA ASP A 144 -3.02 -25.35 19.11
C ASP A 144 -1.54 -25.17 18.72
N PRO A 145 -1.11 -24.02 18.16
CA PRO A 145 -1.94 -22.86 17.80
C PRO A 145 -2.88 -23.14 16.61
N PRO A 146 -4.04 -22.47 16.53
CA PRO A 146 -4.97 -22.62 15.42
C PRO A 146 -4.34 -22.15 14.09
N PRO A 147 -4.55 -22.86 12.97
CA PRO A 147 -4.03 -22.44 11.67
C PRO A 147 -4.51 -21.03 11.29
N ALA A 148 -3.67 -20.26 10.59
CA ALA A 148 -4.02 -18.93 10.07
C ALA A 148 -5.22 -18.92 9.09
N LEU A 149 -5.61 -20.10 8.58
CA LEU A 149 -6.80 -20.32 7.76
C LEU A 149 -8.10 -20.41 8.59
N GLY A 150 -7.99 -20.54 9.92
CA GLY A 150 -9.06 -20.70 10.90
C GLY A 150 -8.87 -21.94 11.80
N GLY A 151 -9.46 -21.95 12.99
CA GLY A 151 -9.35 -23.09 13.93
C GLY A 151 -10.15 -24.35 13.52
N ASN A 152 -11.15 -24.20 12.65
CA ASN A 152 -11.98 -25.30 12.14
C ASN A 152 -11.76 -25.48 10.63
N VAL A 153 -10.63 -26.06 10.23
CA VAL A 153 -10.26 -26.23 8.81
C VAL A 153 -10.17 -27.71 8.44
N ILE A 154 -10.81 -28.06 7.33
CA ILE A 154 -10.59 -29.32 6.61
C ILE A 154 -9.84 -28.97 5.31
N MET A 155 -8.68 -29.58 5.11
CA MET A 155 -7.83 -29.33 3.94
C MET A 155 -7.86 -30.54 3.01
N VAL A 156 -8.23 -30.31 1.75
CA VAL A 156 -8.11 -31.30 0.66
C VAL A 156 -6.87 -30.94 -0.15
N ILE A 157 -6.03 -31.91 -0.46
CA ILE A 157 -4.89 -31.76 -1.38
C ILE A 157 -5.14 -32.69 -2.58
N GLY A 158 -4.82 -32.25 -3.80
CA GLY A 158 -4.95 -33.09 -4.99
C GLY A 158 -4.03 -32.66 -6.14
N SER A 159 -3.60 -33.64 -6.94
CA SER A 159 -2.71 -33.45 -8.07
C SER A 159 -3.48 -33.27 -9.37
N ALA A 160 -3.11 -32.24 -10.14
CA ALA A 160 -3.55 -32.00 -11.50
C ALA A 160 -2.44 -32.39 -12.48
N ARG A 161 -2.82 -32.99 -13.62
CA ARG A 161 -1.95 -33.47 -14.71
C ARG A 161 -1.11 -32.41 -15.43
N GLY A 162 -1.08 -31.17 -14.94
CA GLY A 162 -0.31 -30.05 -15.51
C GLY A 162 -1.00 -28.69 -15.36
N VAL A 163 -0.25 -27.62 -15.57
CA VAL A 163 -0.66 -26.22 -15.33
C VAL A 163 -1.98 -25.83 -16.04
N LYS A 164 -2.19 -26.30 -17.28
CA LYS A 164 -3.43 -26.03 -18.02
C LYS A 164 -4.63 -26.76 -17.42
N HIS A 165 -4.43 -27.99 -16.95
CA HIS A 165 -5.47 -28.76 -16.26
C HIS A 165 -5.85 -28.04 -14.97
N LEU A 166 -4.86 -27.77 -14.12
CA LEU A 166 -4.99 -27.04 -12.85
C LEU A 166 -5.87 -25.77 -12.97
N ASN A 167 -5.57 -24.89 -13.94
CA ASN A 167 -6.32 -23.65 -14.16
C ASN A 167 -7.79 -23.89 -14.58
N VAL A 168 -8.04 -24.85 -15.48
CA VAL A 168 -9.40 -25.18 -15.94
C VAL A 168 -10.21 -25.86 -14.83
N SER A 169 -9.58 -26.78 -14.11
CA SER A 169 -10.14 -27.53 -12.99
C SER A 169 -10.57 -26.59 -11.86
N ALA A 170 -9.73 -25.62 -11.47
CA ALA A 170 -10.06 -24.65 -10.42
C ALA A 170 -11.20 -23.69 -10.83
N ASP A 171 -11.22 -23.19 -12.07
CA ASP A 171 -12.32 -22.36 -12.59
C ASP A 171 -13.63 -23.15 -12.70
N ARG A 172 -13.58 -24.43 -13.10
CA ARG A 172 -14.75 -25.32 -13.12
C ARG A 172 -15.28 -25.57 -11.70
N PHE A 173 -14.42 -25.91 -10.75
CA PHE A 173 -14.79 -26.11 -9.35
C PHE A 173 -15.45 -24.87 -8.75
N CYS A 174 -14.84 -23.69 -8.95
CA CYS A 174 -15.39 -22.42 -8.48
C CYS A 174 -16.74 -22.07 -9.13
N ARG A 175 -17.04 -22.54 -10.34
CA ARG A 175 -18.36 -22.37 -10.97
C ARG A 175 -19.38 -23.32 -10.39
N TRP A 176 -19.01 -24.59 -10.20
CA TRP A 176 -19.88 -25.60 -9.60
C TRP A 176 -20.32 -25.21 -8.18
N LEU A 177 -19.39 -24.80 -7.31
CA LEU A 177 -19.72 -24.30 -5.96
C LEU A 177 -20.70 -23.11 -5.97
N ARG A 178 -20.55 -22.18 -6.93
CA ARG A 178 -21.46 -21.04 -7.13
C ARG A 178 -22.83 -21.43 -7.70
N SER A 179 -22.90 -22.45 -8.55
CA SER A 179 -24.16 -22.89 -9.16
C SER A 179 -24.96 -23.82 -8.26
N THR A 180 -24.31 -24.79 -7.62
CA THR A 180 -24.93 -25.85 -6.82
C THR A 180 -25.28 -25.35 -5.42
N TYR A 181 -24.29 -24.88 -4.65
CA TYR A 181 -24.47 -24.51 -3.23
C TYR A 181 -24.59 -23.00 -2.99
N LYS A 182 -24.51 -22.18 -4.04
CA LYS A 182 -24.52 -20.71 -3.99
C LYS A 182 -23.40 -20.09 -3.13
N LEU A 183 -22.37 -20.87 -2.81
CA LEU A 183 -21.20 -20.42 -2.06
C LEU A 183 -20.38 -19.42 -2.88
N ARG A 184 -19.54 -18.64 -2.20
CA ARG A 184 -18.62 -17.66 -2.81
C ARG A 184 -17.17 -18.12 -2.62
N PRO A 185 -16.71 -19.14 -3.36
CA PRO A 185 -15.34 -19.60 -3.25
C PRO A 185 -14.36 -18.52 -3.71
N TYR A 186 -13.21 -18.48 -3.05
CA TYR A 186 -12.06 -17.65 -3.42
C TYR A 186 -10.91 -18.55 -3.86
N ALA A 187 -10.44 -18.39 -5.10
CA ALA A 187 -9.35 -19.15 -5.67
C ALA A 187 -8.10 -18.28 -5.78
N ASP A 188 -7.16 -18.48 -4.87
CA ASP A 188 -5.84 -17.87 -4.94
C ASP A 188 -4.96 -18.61 -5.96
N GLY A 189 -4.18 -17.86 -6.74
CA GLY A 189 -3.42 -18.39 -7.88
C GLY A 189 -4.21 -18.57 -9.19
N LEU A 190 -5.55 -18.39 -9.20
CA LEU A 190 -6.37 -18.46 -10.42
C LEU A 190 -6.48 -17.10 -11.12
N LEU A 191 -5.82 -16.93 -12.27
CA LEU A 191 -5.74 -15.65 -12.96
C LEU A 191 -7.03 -15.30 -13.75
N GLY A 192 -7.62 -14.13 -13.48
CA GLY A 192 -8.85 -13.70 -14.14
C GLY A 192 -8.68 -13.40 -15.64
N ARG A 193 -9.75 -13.58 -16.44
CA ARG A 193 -9.72 -13.33 -17.92
C ARG A 193 -9.14 -11.96 -18.31
N ASN A 194 -9.48 -10.92 -17.53
CA ASN A 194 -8.98 -9.56 -17.76
C ASN A 194 -7.52 -9.39 -17.33
N GLU A 195 -7.09 -10.03 -16.25
CA GLU A 195 -5.72 -10.01 -15.76
C GLU A 195 -4.79 -10.76 -16.71
N LEU A 196 -5.18 -11.95 -17.17
CA LEU A 196 -4.49 -12.70 -18.22
C LEU A 196 -4.35 -11.85 -19.49
N LYS A 197 -5.43 -11.21 -19.95
CA LYS A 197 -5.40 -10.29 -21.10
C LYS A 197 -4.46 -9.10 -20.89
N ILE A 198 -4.35 -8.59 -19.66
CA ILE A 198 -3.42 -7.50 -19.30
C ILE A 198 -1.97 -8.00 -19.24
N LYS A 199 -1.70 -9.14 -18.59
CA LYS A 199 -0.36 -9.76 -18.53
C LYS A 199 0.15 -10.11 -19.94
N LEU A 200 -0.66 -10.76 -20.78
CA LEU A 200 -0.32 -11.03 -22.19
C LEU A 200 -0.08 -9.74 -22.99
N ARG A 201 -0.89 -8.69 -22.82
CA ARG A 201 -0.66 -7.37 -23.45
C ARG A 201 0.59 -6.66 -22.93
N ARG A 202 1.06 -6.96 -21.72
CA ARG A 202 2.34 -6.47 -21.18
C ARG A 202 3.50 -7.29 -21.74
N LYS A 203 3.44 -8.63 -21.71
CA LYS A 203 4.42 -9.53 -22.33
C LYS A 203 4.63 -9.21 -23.82
N ALA A 204 3.56 -9.09 -24.61
CA ALA A 204 3.65 -8.75 -26.02
C ALA A 204 4.24 -7.35 -26.29
N ARG A 205 4.04 -6.38 -25.39
CA ARG A 205 4.68 -5.06 -25.48
C ARG A 205 6.16 -5.11 -25.08
N ARG A 206 6.52 -5.84 -24.01
CA ARG A 206 7.91 -6.09 -23.62
C ARG A 206 8.68 -6.78 -24.75
N ALA A 207 8.12 -7.86 -25.31
CA ALA A 207 8.72 -8.59 -26.43
C ALA A 207 8.93 -7.70 -27.66
N ARG A 208 7.93 -6.90 -28.06
CA ARG A 208 8.09 -5.95 -29.19
C ARG A 208 9.20 -4.92 -28.94
N LEU A 209 9.31 -4.39 -27.72
CA LEU A 209 10.35 -3.43 -27.35
C LEU A 209 11.74 -4.06 -27.32
N ALA A 210 11.87 -5.28 -26.78
CA ALA A 210 13.11 -6.05 -26.77
C ALA A 210 13.57 -6.39 -28.20
N SER A 211 12.66 -6.89 -29.05
CA SER A 211 12.94 -7.14 -30.46
C SER A 211 13.36 -5.88 -31.23
N SER A 212 12.78 -4.71 -30.93
CA SER A 212 13.24 -3.44 -31.53
C SER A 212 14.56 -2.93 -30.97
N ALA A 213 14.97 -3.40 -29.79
CA ALA A 213 16.24 -3.05 -29.13
C ALA A 213 17.34 -4.10 -29.36
N GLY A 214 17.12 -5.11 -30.21
CA GLY A 214 18.08 -6.17 -30.49
C GLY A 214 18.34 -7.15 -29.33
N THR A 215 17.57 -7.08 -28.25
CA THR A 215 17.74 -7.94 -27.06
C THR A 215 16.77 -9.11 -27.09
N THR A 216 17.23 -10.29 -26.66
CA THR A 216 16.35 -11.44 -26.45
C THR A 216 15.44 -11.17 -25.25
N ALA A 217 14.14 -11.39 -25.42
CA ALA A 217 13.19 -11.18 -24.34
C ALA A 217 13.43 -12.22 -23.23
N ASP A 218 13.83 -11.73 -22.06
CA ASP A 218 14.34 -12.54 -20.96
C ASP A 218 13.30 -13.56 -20.45
N THR A 219 13.72 -14.83 -20.29
CA THR A 219 12.85 -15.99 -19.99
C THR A 219 12.46 -16.07 -18.50
N SER A 220 12.41 -14.91 -17.85
CA SER A 220 11.87 -14.73 -16.49
C SER A 220 10.42 -15.19 -16.37
N ASP A 221 10.01 -15.62 -15.17
CA ASP A 221 8.63 -16.01 -14.91
C ASP A 221 7.67 -14.83 -15.15
N ASP A 222 6.74 -14.99 -16.10
CA ASP A 222 5.71 -13.99 -16.40
C ASP A 222 4.60 -13.93 -15.34
N GLY A 223 4.57 -14.87 -14.38
CA GLY A 223 3.49 -15.05 -13.41
C GLY A 223 2.14 -15.33 -14.11
N ILE A 224 2.17 -15.94 -15.30
CA ILE A 224 0.97 -16.34 -16.06
C ILE A 224 0.64 -17.80 -15.77
N THR A 225 1.65 -18.63 -15.56
CA THR A 225 1.58 -20.05 -15.26
C THR A 225 1.83 -20.26 -13.77
N THR A 226 0.88 -20.86 -13.06
CA THR A 226 1.02 -21.23 -11.65
C THR A 226 1.01 -22.76 -11.51
N GLY A 227 1.89 -23.31 -10.66
CA GLY A 227 1.92 -24.74 -10.32
C GLY A 227 1.02 -25.10 -9.14
N TRP A 228 0.38 -24.11 -8.51
CA TRP A 228 -0.45 -24.25 -7.31
C TRP A 228 -1.61 -23.27 -7.38
N ILE A 229 -2.81 -23.74 -7.02
CA ILE A 229 -4.02 -22.92 -6.82
C ILE A 229 -4.69 -23.38 -5.52
N CYS A 230 -5.04 -22.43 -4.65
CA CYS A 230 -5.71 -22.69 -3.39
C CYS A 230 -7.15 -22.16 -3.44
N VAL A 231 -8.14 -23.06 -3.37
CA VAL A 231 -9.57 -22.70 -3.40
C VAL A 231 -10.16 -22.80 -1.99
N ASN A 232 -10.38 -21.66 -1.36
CA ASN A 232 -11.18 -21.57 -0.14
C ASN A 232 -12.66 -21.63 -0.51
N VAL A 233 -13.36 -22.67 -0.06
CA VAL A 233 -14.79 -22.92 -0.34
C VAL A 233 -15.71 -21.96 0.43
N GLY A 234 -15.21 -21.42 1.55
CA GLY A 234 -15.96 -20.60 2.50
C GLY A 234 -16.30 -21.35 3.78
N SER A 235 -17.10 -20.71 4.63
CA SER A 235 -17.66 -21.35 5.83
C SER A 235 -18.87 -22.19 5.45
N VAL A 236 -18.89 -23.45 5.89
CA VAL A 236 -20.01 -24.37 5.75
C VAL A 236 -20.62 -24.57 7.13
N ASP A 237 -21.95 -24.48 7.23
CA ASP A 237 -22.68 -24.72 8.47
C ASP A 237 -22.53 -26.18 8.91
N ASP A 238 -22.04 -26.40 10.13
CA ASP A 238 -21.79 -27.71 10.70
C ASP A 238 -22.85 -28.04 11.74
N PRO A 239 -23.66 -29.12 11.57
CA PRO A 239 -24.73 -29.45 12.50
C PRO A 239 -24.20 -29.83 13.90
N SER A 240 -22.96 -30.31 14.02
CA SER A 240 -22.37 -30.72 15.29
C SER A 240 -22.04 -29.54 16.21
N ILE A 241 -21.54 -28.43 15.63
CA ILE A 241 -21.13 -27.24 16.39
C ILE A 241 -22.37 -26.50 16.95
N ILE A 242 -23.52 -26.61 16.29
CA ILE A 242 -24.80 -26.04 16.75
C ILE A 242 -25.29 -26.71 18.05
N GLN A 243 -24.94 -27.98 18.31
CA GLN A 243 -25.22 -28.63 19.60
C GLN A 243 -24.30 -28.09 20.69
N ASN A 244 -22.99 -28.07 20.45
CA ASN A 244 -22.01 -27.62 21.46
C ASN A 244 -22.21 -26.14 21.87
N MET A 245 -22.69 -25.28 20.96
CA MET A 245 -23.04 -23.88 21.26
C MET A 245 -24.33 -23.70 22.09
N ARG A 246 -25.12 -24.75 22.32
CA ARG A 246 -26.32 -24.70 23.19
C ARG A 246 -26.05 -25.08 24.64
N GLU A 247 -24.95 -25.77 24.91
CA GLU A 247 -24.61 -26.28 26.26
C GLU A 247 -23.49 -25.47 26.93
N GLY A 248 -22.64 -24.78 26.16
CA GLY A 248 -21.65 -23.84 26.69
C GLY A 248 -22.15 -22.40 26.78
N GLY A 249 -22.43 -21.91 27.99
CA GLY A 249 -22.78 -20.51 28.26
C GLY A 249 -21.61 -19.55 28.05
N PHE A 250 -21.43 -19.05 26.83
CA PHE A 250 -20.39 -18.07 26.49
C PHE A 250 -20.91 -16.63 26.65
N GLU A 251 -20.55 -15.97 27.76
CA GLU A 251 -20.82 -14.56 28.00
C GLU A 251 -19.66 -13.70 27.46
N GLY A 252 -19.80 -13.21 26.23
CA GLY A 252 -18.83 -12.33 25.58
C GLY A 252 -19.37 -11.69 24.30
N PHE A 253 -18.90 -10.49 23.96
CA PHE A 253 -19.35 -9.73 22.79
C PHE A 253 -18.83 -10.33 21.47
N GLY A 254 -19.52 -11.37 20.98
CA GLY A 254 -19.30 -11.91 19.65
C GLY A 254 -19.78 -13.34 19.52
N LYS A 255 -20.81 -13.58 18.68
CA LYS A 255 -21.11 -14.94 18.22
C LYS A 255 -19.96 -15.41 17.32
N VAL A 256 -19.09 -16.27 17.84
CA VAL A 256 -18.18 -17.04 16.99
C VAL A 256 -19.04 -17.81 15.99
N GLN A 257 -18.90 -17.54 14.68
CA GLN A 257 -19.64 -18.28 13.66
C GLN A 257 -19.04 -19.68 13.56
N GLY A 258 -19.71 -20.65 14.19
CA GLY A 258 -19.29 -22.05 14.30
C GLY A 258 -19.46 -22.85 13.01
N GLY A 259 -18.86 -22.39 11.92
CA GLY A 259 -18.83 -23.10 10.65
C GLY A 259 -17.47 -23.74 10.37
N THR A 260 -17.49 -24.91 9.75
CA THR A 260 -16.28 -25.61 9.29
C THR A 260 -15.84 -25.03 7.94
N ARG A 261 -14.57 -24.66 7.81
CA ARG A 261 -13.98 -24.12 6.58
C ARG A 261 -13.35 -25.24 5.77
N ILE A 262 -13.70 -25.34 4.49
CA ILE A 262 -13.09 -26.31 3.57
C ILE A 262 -12.13 -25.58 2.64
N VAL A 263 -10.89 -26.03 2.57
CA VAL A 263 -9.84 -25.48 1.70
C VAL A 263 -9.34 -26.58 0.78
N VAL A 264 -9.43 -26.37 -0.53
CA VAL A 264 -8.98 -27.33 -1.56
C VAL A 264 -7.72 -26.79 -2.23
N GLN A 265 -6.60 -27.47 -2.03
CA GLN A 265 -5.31 -27.14 -2.61
C GLN A 265 -5.02 -28.04 -3.81
N MET A 266 -4.82 -27.42 -4.96
CA MET A 266 -4.65 -28.10 -6.24
C MET A 266 -3.23 -27.81 -6.75
N PHE A 267 -2.44 -28.84 -7.01
CA PHE A 267 -1.02 -28.73 -7.38
C PHE A 267 -0.72 -29.39 -8.74
N THR A 268 0.39 -29.02 -9.37
CA THR A 268 1.09 -29.93 -10.31
C THR A 268 1.96 -30.91 -9.52
N GLU A 269 2.21 -32.11 -10.07
CA GLU A 269 3.01 -33.16 -9.42
C GLU A 269 4.39 -32.64 -8.97
N GLU A 270 5.07 -31.88 -9.82
CA GLU A 270 6.32 -31.15 -9.51
C GLU A 270 6.17 -30.21 -8.30
N LYS A 271 5.14 -29.34 -8.31
CA LYS A 271 4.98 -28.31 -7.27
C LYS A 271 4.47 -28.88 -5.95
N ARG A 272 3.82 -30.04 -5.97
CA ARG A 272 3.43 -30.78 -4.76
C ARG A 272 4.67 -31.34 -4.06
N ALA A 273 5.59 -31.95 -4.81
CA ALA A 273 6.85 -32.47 -4.30
C ALA A 273 7.78 -31.35 -3.76
N ASP A 274 7.79 -30.17 -4.40
CA ASP A 274 8.57 -29.01 -3.93
C ASP A 274 8.14 -28.47 -2.56
N VAL A 275 6.83 -28.50 -2.27
CA VAL A 275 6.24 -27.76 -1.13
C VAL A 275 5.87 -28.69 0.03
N ASP A 276 5.55 -29.96 -0.26
CA ASP A 276 5.24 -31.03 0.69
C ASP A 276 4.39 -30.59 1.90
N LEU A 277 3.20 -30.06 1.60
CA LEU A 277 2.24 -29.69 2.63
C LEU A 277 1.70 -30.90 3.40
N GLU A 278 1.82 -32.11 2.86
CA GLU A 278 1.41 -33.34 3.55
C GLU A 278 2.35 -33.63 4.72
N ALA A 279 3.68 -33.57 4.53
CA ALA A 279 4.62 -33.72 5.64
C ALA A 279 4.61 -32.55 6.63
N LEU A 280 4.24 -31.34 6.19
CA LEU A 280 4.10 -30.17 7.06
C LEU A 280 2.88 -30.24 7.97
N TRP A 281 1.73 -30.69 7.43
CA TRP A 281 0.46 -30.70 8.13
C TRP A 281 0.08 -32.06 8.73
N THR A 282 0.67 -33.17 8.31
CA THR A 282 0.59 -34.43 9.06
C THR A 282 1.42 -34.29 10.35
N PRO A 283 0.94 -34.72 11.53
CA PRO A 283 1.79 -34.76 12.71
C PRO A 283 3.00 -35.64 12.42
N LYS A 284 4.20 -35.15 12.75
CA LYS A 284 5.32 -36.08 12.92
C LYS A 284 4.98 -36.90 14.15
N GLU A 285 4.75 -38.20 13.96
CA GLU A 285 4.85 -39.16 15.04
C GLU A 285 6.31 -39.16 15.50
N ASP A 286 6.61 -38.31 16.48
CA ASP A 286 7.85 -38.42 17.22
C ASP A 286 7.97 -39.85 17.75
N ALA A 287 9.18 -40.41 17.72
CA ALA A 287 9.47 -41.76 18.19
C ALA A 287 9.41 -41.87 19.74
N LYS A 288 8.23 -41.58 20.29
CA LYS A 288 7.82 -41.68 21.69
C LYS A 288 6.38 -42.26 21.76
N GLY A 289 6.20 -43.42 21.16
CA GLY A 289 5.07 -44.27 21.54
C GLY A 289 5.15 -44.60 23.04
N GLN A 290 3.98 -44.64 23.69
CA GLN A 290 3.77 -44.96 25.12
C GLN A 290 4.18 -43.88 26.14
N ALA A 291 3.37 -42.81 26.25
CA ALA A 291 3.30 -41.99 27.48
C ALA A 291 1.93 -41.33 27.76
N GLU A 292 0.82 -41.78 27.17
CA GLU A 292 -0.53 -41.37 27.62
C GLU A 292 -1.30 -42.58 28.15
N GLY A 293 -1.31 -42.70 29.47
CA GLY A 293 -1.91 -43.81 30.19
C GLY A 293 -1.71 -43.68 31.69
N THR A 294 -2.64 -42.97 32.35
CA THR A 294 -2.78 -42.89 33.82
C THR A 294 -1.78 -41.99 34.56
N ARG A 295 -2.21 -40.77 34.93
CA ARG A 295 -2.34 -40.34 36.34
C ARG A 295 -2.95 -38.95 36.50
N SER A 296 -4.15 -38.92 37.09
CA SER A 296 -4.51 -37.86 38.02
C SER A 296 -3.82 -38.15 39.36
N ASP A 297 -3.21 -37.12 39.96
CA ASP A 297 -3.44 -36.69 41.36
C ASP A 297 -2.30 -35.75 41.85
N LEU A 298 -2.62 -34.99 42.89
CA LEU A 298 -1.92 -33.79 43.38
C LEU A 298 -0.57 -34.08 44.07
N VAL A 299 0.34 -33.09 44.07
CA VAL A 299 1.05 -32.52 45.25
C VAL A 299 1.99 -31.38 44.82
N GLU A 300 2.28 -30.46 45.75
CA GLU A 300 2.99 -29.18 45.57
C GLU A 300 4.55 -29.28 45.59
N GLU A 301 5.18 -28.11 45.46
CA GLU A 301 6.53 -27.71 45.92
C GLU A 301 7.80 -28.04 45.08
N ASP A 302 8.21 -27.01 44.31
CA ASP A 302 9.37 -26.15 44.60
C ASP A 302 10.54 -26.07 43.57
N TYR A 303 11.23 -24.93 43.60
CA TYR A 303 12.22 -24.41 42.65
C TYR A 303 13.49 -25.27 42.50
N GLN A 304 14.00 -25.37 41.25
CA GLN A 304 15.38 -24.94 40.97
C GLN A 304 15.76 -24.77 39.49
N VAL A 305 16.39 -23.64 39.19
CA VAL A 305 17.17 -23.41 37.96
C VAL A 305 18.55 -24.03 38.12
N ARG A 306 19.02 -24.86 37.17
CA ARG A 306 20.47 -25.08 37.01
C ARG A 306 20.93 -25.34 35.57
N LEU A 307 22.03 -24.66 35.27
CA LEU A 307 22.84 -24.63 34.07
C LEU A 307 23.64 -25.93 33.77
N GLN A 308 23.98 -26.07 32.48
CA GLN A 308 25.33 -26.34 31.92
C GLN A 308 25.77 -27.73 31.41
N SER A 309 26.37 -27.67 30.19
CA SER A 309 27.50 -28.46 29.65
C SER A 309 27.23 -29.94 29.32
N SER A 310 27.85 -30.60 28.33
CA SER A 310 29.05 -30.31 27.50
C SER A 310 28.78 -30.74 26.03
N THR A 311 29.68 -30.75 25.02
CA THR A 311 31.14 -30.55 24.86
C THR A 311 31.43 -29.86 23.51
N ALA A 312 32.66 -29.36 23.29
CA ALA A 312 33.14 -28.88 21.99
C ALA A 312 33.97 -29.94 21.23
N THR A 313 34.01 -29.83 19.90
CA THR A 313 35.10 -30.35 19.06
C THR A 313 35.52 -29.25 18.09
N GLU A 314 36.76 -28.80 18.17
CA GLU A 314 37.30 -27.72 17.34
C GLU A 314 37.79 -28.23 15.98
N HIS A 315 37.59 -27.46 14.92
CA HIS A 315 38.55 -27.40 13.82
C HIS A 315 38.59 -25.99 13.23
N LEU A 316 39.82 -25.48 13.04
CA LEU A 316 40.13 -24.08 12.76
C LEU A 316 40.19 -23.79 11.25
N SER A 317 39.50 -22.74 10.80
CA SER A 317 40.00 -21.88 9.72
C SER A 317 39.34 -20.49 9.78
N ASN A 318 40.06 -19.51 10.31
CA ASN A 318 39.70 -18.10 10.22
C ASN A 318 40.15 -17.53 8.87
N GLU A 319 39.23 -17.30 7.94
CA GLU A 319 39.33 -16.20 6.97
C GLU A 319 38.03 -15.40 6.99
N PRO A 320 38.08 -14.06 6.94
CA PRO A 320 36.88 -13.23 6.94
C PRO A 320 36.28 -13.20 5.54
N THR A 321 35.38 -14.14 5.24
CA THR A 321 34.55 -14.05 4.03
C THR A 321 33.64 -12.82 4.12
N SER A 322 33.84 -11.89 3.20
CA SER A 322 33.11 -10.63 3.14
C SER A 322 31.60 -10.85 3.01
N ASN A 323 30.82 -10.33 3.95
CA ASN A 323 29.36 -10.20 3.81
C ASN A 323 29.04 -9.23 2.67
N ILE A 324 28.91 -9.75 1.44
CA ILE A 324 28.37 -9.00 0.31
C ILE A 324 26.87 -8.82 0.57
N PHE A 325 26.52 -7.70 1.22
CA PHE A 325 25.18 -7.16 1.16
C PHE A 325 24.82 -6.92 -0.31
N ARG A 326 23.98 -7.79 -0.87
CA ARG A 326 23.42 -7.60 -2.21
C ARG A 326 22.34 -6.52 -2.10
N SER A 327 22.73 -5.26 -2.30
CA SER A 327 21.82 -4.12 -2.40
C SER A 327 20.68 -4.42 -3.38
N PRO A 328 19.43 -4.01 -3.09
CA PRO A 328 18.36 -4.09 -4.07
C PRO A 328 18.76 -3.29 -5.33
N PRO A 329 18.38 -3.73 -6.53
CA PRO A 329 18.73 -3.02 -7.75
C PRO A 329 18.11 -1.62 -7.72
N ARG A 330 18.96 -0.59 -7.81
CA ARG A 330 18.50 0.78 -8.07
C ARG A 330 17.79 0.78 -9.43
N ILE A 331 16.46 0.88 -9.41
CA ILE A 331 15.71 1.22 -10.61
C ILE A 331 15.96 2.71 -10.83
N ASP A 332 16.79 3.03 -11.81
CA ASP A 332 16.92 4.40 -12.26
C ASP A 332 15.59 4.84 -12.92
N LEU A 333 14.96 5.84 -12.32
CA LEU A 333 13.70 6.43 -12.78
C LEU A 333 13.92 7.67 -13.68
N SER A 334 15.17 7.96 -14.06
CA SER A 334 15.56 9.11 -14.90
C SER A 334 14.93 9.17 -16.30
N GLN A 335 14.27 8.10 -16.79
CA GLN A 335 13.70 8.06 -18.14
C GLN A 335 12.43 8.93 -18.30
N ARG A 336 12.61 10.26 -18.23
CA ARG A 336 11.62 11.30 -18.56
C ARG A 336 11.15 11.13 -20.01
N ARG A 337 9.95 10.56 -20.20
CA ARG A 337 9.28 10.52 -21.50
C ARG A 337 8.60 11.85 -21.78
N ASN A 338 9.33 12.76 -22.41
CA ASN A 338 8.77 14.02 -22.91
C ASN A 338 7.72 13.74 -24.00
N PHE A 339 6.47 14.11 -23.76
CA PHE A 339 5.45 14.19 -24.81
C PHE A 339 5.59 15.54 -25.51
N SER A 340 6.09 15.53 -26.75
CA SER A 340 6.31 16.75 -27.53
C SER A 340 4.99 17.29 -28.11
N THR A 341 4.46 18.35 -27.47
CA THR A 341 3.44 19.23 -28.05
C THR A 341 4.05 20.58 -28.42
N SER A 342 4.99 20.60 -29.36
CA SER A 342 5.48 21.84 -29.96
C SER A 342 4.61 22.23 -31.16
N VAL A 343 3.91 23.35 -31.04
CA VAL A 343 3.23 24.01 -32.16
C VAL A 343 4.30 24.58 -33.09
N ARG A 344 4.36 24.08 -34.33
CA ARG A 344 5.25 24.65 -35.36
C ARG A 344 4.61 25.91 -35.93
N LEU A 345 5.13 27.07 -35.55
CA LEU A 345 4.96 28.29 -36.33
C LEU A 345 5.83 28.20 -37.58
N ASN A 346 5.21 28.23 -38.76
CA ASN A 346 5.93 28.30 -40.02
C ASN A 346 6.56 29.69 -40.17
N SER A 347 7.90 29.75 -40.22
CA SER A 347 8.64 30.89 -40.75
C SER A 347 9.17 30.55 -42.14
N VAL A 348 9.32 31.57 -42.99
CA VAL A 348 9.47 31.44 -44.45
C VAL A 348 10.91 31.09 -44.87
N ASN A 349 11.05 30.30 -45.93
CA ASN A 349 12.33 29.92 -46.55
C ASN A 349 13.13 31.13 -47.06
N THR A 350 14.45 31.09 -46.83
CA THR A 350 15.47 31.67 -47.73
C THR A 350 16.63 30.70 -47.85
N ASP A 351 16.93 30.26 -49.08
CA ASP A 351 17.98 29.27 -49.35
C ASP A 351 19.40 29.83 -49.16
N GLY A 352 20.30 29.00 -48.60
CA GLY A 352 21.73 29.25 -48.49
C GLY A 352 22.47 27.93 -48.27
N ASN A 353 23.42 27.59 -49.15
CA ASN A 353 24.03 26.26 -49.21
C ASN A 353 25.46 26.25 -48.60
N LEU A 354 25.95 25.04 -48.28
CA LEU A 354 27.30 24.64 -47.84
C LEU A 354 27.73 24.94 -46.39
N GLY A 355 27.91 23.86 -45.61
CA GLY A 355 29.26 23.54 -45.11
C GLY A 355 29.48 23.35 -43.60
N SER A 356 29.95 22.13 -43.26
CA SER A 356 30.82 21.81 -42.11
C SER A 356 30.23 21.67 -40.70
N ASN A 357 30.70 20.61 -40.03
CA ASN A 357 30.72 20.26 -38.60
C ASN A 357 29.86 21.07 -37.61
N TYR A 358 28.91 20.37 -36.97
CA TYR A 358 28.47 20.68 -35.62
C TYR A 358 28.37 19.40 -34.79
N ASP A 359 29.03 19.39 -33.63
CA ASP A 359 28.71 18.48 -32.54
C ASP A 359 27.25 18.68 -32.11
N PHE A 360 26.61 17.62 -31.63
CA PHE A 360 25.31 17.72 -30.97
C PHE A 360 25.55 18.20 -29.53
N PRO A 361 25.02 19.37 -29.10
CA PRO A 361 24.99 19.72 -27.69
C PRO A 361 24.04 18.77 -26.97
N ASP A 362 24.45 18.30 -25.79
CA ASP A 362 23.60 17.50 -24.92
C ASP A 362 22.58 18.40 -24.22
N VAL A 363 21.35 18.48 -24.76
CA VAL A 363 20.27 19.31 -24.21
C VAL A 363 19.58 18.59 -23.05
N GLY A 364 20.39 18.20 -22.05
CA GLY A 364 20.00 17.44 -20.87
C GLY A 364 20.40 18.09 -19.54
N ASP A 365 21.56 18.75 -19.49
CA ASP A 365 22.17 19.22 -18.22
C ASP A 365 21.72 20.63 -17.79
N GLU A 366 21.46 21.52 -18.76
CA GLU A 366 21.27 22.96 -18.47
C GLU A 366 20.13 23.27 -17.48
N SER A 367 19.02 22.50 -17.44
CA SER A 367 17.91 22.82 -16.52
C SER A 367 18.23 22.54 -15.05
N ASP A 368 19.08 21.54 -14.79
CA ASP A 368 19.33 21.06 -13.43
C ASP A 368 20.46 21.90 -12.76
N GLU A 369 21.39 22.48 -13.53
CA GLU A 369 22.31 23.53 -13.03
C GLU A 369 21.56 24.85 -12.72
N GLN A 370 20.60 25.24 -13.56
CA GLN A 370 19.86 26.51 -13.46
C GLN A 370 18.95 26.58 -12.21
N ASP A 371 18.32 25.46 -11.83
CA ASP A 371 17.58 25.35 -10.57
C ASP A 371 18.51 25.49 -9.34
N GLY A 372 19.78 25.12 -9.47
CA GLY A 372 20.79 25.18 -8.41
C GLY A 372 21.18 26.59 -7.98
N GLU A 373 21.37 27.51 -8.94
CA GLU A 373 21.75 28.90 -8.65
C GLU A 373 20.59 29.70 -8.03
N LEU A 374 19.37 29.59 -8.57
CA LEU A 374 18.19 30.21 -7.95
C LEU A 374 17.90 29.63 -6.56
N SER A 375 18.09 28.32 -6.37
CA SER A 375 18.01 27.68 -5.05
C SER A 375 19.09 28.18 -4.07
N SER A 376 20.27 28.53 -4.56
CA SER A 376 21.34 29.11 -3.75
C SER A 376 21.03 30.54 -3.31
N ILE A 377 20.46 31.36 -4.21
CA ILE A 377 19.94 32.70 -3.89
C ILE A 377 18.82 32.61 -2.84
N LEU A 378 17.88 31.66 -2.99
CA LEU A 378 16.85 31.36 -1.99
C LEU A 378 17.44 31.01 -0.61
N GLN A 379 18.42 30.11 -0.57
CA GLN A 379 19.05 29.71 0.69
C GLN A 379 19.77 30.88 1.36
N ASN A 380 20.38 31.78 0.59
CA ASN A 380 20.99 33.00 1.13
C ASN A 380 19.92 33.97 1.66
N LEU A 381 18.85 34.25 0.90
CA LEU A 381 17.69 35.03 1.36
C LEU A 381 17.06 34.49 2.66
N ASN A 382 16.98 33.17 2.80
CA ASN A 382 16.42 32.51 3.99
C ASN A 382 17.41 32.38 5.16
N ARG A 383 18.68 32.75 4.99
CA ARG A 383 19.66 32.89 6.08
C ARG A 383 19.72 34.31 6.67
N LEU A 384 19.22 35.32 5.96
CA LEU A 384 19.22 36.70 6.44
C LEU A 384 18.23 36.90 7.61
N PRO A 385 18.55 37.77 8.58
CA PRO A 385 17.60 38.16 9.62
C PRO A 385 16.41 38.92 9.03
N LEU A 386 15.25 38.86 9.71
CA LEU A 386 13.96 39.34 9.19
C LEU A 386 13.99 40.80 8.67
N GLN A 387 14.64 41.70 9.40
CA GLN A 387 14.74 43.12 9.02
C GLN A 387 15.58 43.32 7.76
N GLU A 388 16.76 42.72 7.69
CA GLU A 388 17.64 42.77 6.52
C GLU A 388 16.98 42.11 5.30
N LYS A 389 16.23 41.02 5.50
CA LYS A 389 15.44 40.37 4.45
C LYS A 389 14.36 41.32 3.89
N ILE A 390 13.64 42.06 4.74
CA ILE A 390 12.67 43.08 4.31
C ILE A 390 13.39 44.18 3.52
N GLU A 391 14.49 44.74 4.03
CA GLU A 391 15.25 45.80 3.36
C GLU A 391 15.79 45.36 1.98
N GLN A 392 16.30 44.13 1.85
CA GLN A 392 16.83 43.59 0.59
C GLN A 392 15.75 43.26 -0.45
N LEU A 393 14.49 43.13 -0.04
CA LEU A 393 13.34 42.89 -0.92
C LEU A 393 12.72 44.19 -1.49
N GLY A 394 13.26 45.37 -1.14
CA GLY A 394 12.93 46.64 -1.79
C GLY A 394 11.59 47.23 -1.35
N SER A 395 10.93 47.98 -2.25
CA SER A 395 9.71 48.75 -1.94
C SER A 395 8.41 48.05 -2.38
N GLY A 396 8.45 46.76 -2.71
CA GLY A 396 7.27 46.01 -3.18
C GLY A 396 7.45 45.35 -4.56
N PRO A 397 6.40 44.69 -5.08
CA PRO A 397 6.49 43.75 -6.20
C PRO A 397 6.90 44.33 -7.57
N GLU A 398 6.72 45.64 -7.78
CA GLU A 398 7.15 46.33 -9.01
C GLU A 398 8.60 46.83 -8.93
N ASP A 399 9.26 46.67 -7.76
CA ASP A 399 10.65 47.05 -7.56
C ASP A 399 11.59 45.97 -8.10
N THR A 400 12.52 46.37 -8.97
CA THR A 400 13.43 45.46 -9.67
C THR A 400 14.89 45.86 -9.56
N ASN A 401 15.21 46.99 -8.90
CA ASN A 401 16.56 47.57 -8.96
C ASN A 401 16.99 48.44 -7.77
N SER A 402 16.12 48.68 -6.78
CA SER A 402 16.46 49.52 -5.62
C SER A 402 17.61 48.93 -4.79
N THR A 403 17.56 47.62 -4.53
CA THR A 403 18.57 46.88 -3.76
C THR A 403 19.59 46.21 -4.68
N GLU A 404 20.75 45.89 -4.12
CA GLU A 404 21.80 45.14 -4.81
C GLU A 404 21.32 43.72 -5.14
N LEU A 405 20.64 43.07 -4.19
CA LEU A 405 20.06 41.73 -4.36
C LEU A 405 19.03 41.68 -5.49
N LEU A 406 18.09 42.64 -5.57
CA LEU A 406 17.11 42.68 -6.65
C LEU A 406 17.81 42.87 -8.02
N ARG A 407 18.80 43.75 -8.08
CA ARG A 407 19.56 44.02 -9.31
C ARG A 407 20.33 42.79 -9.79
N GLU A 408 20.97 42.06 -8.87
CA GLU A 408 21.65 40.80 -9.16
C GLU A 408 20.64 39.76 -9.68
N CYS A 409 19.56 39.52 -8.93
CA CYS A 409 18.48 38.58 -9.28
C CYS A 409 17.87 38.85 -10.68
N TYR A 410 17.49 40.10 -10.96
CA TYR A 410 16.88 40.45 -12.25
C TYR A 410 17.90 40.48 -13.40
N SER A 411 19.18 40.76 -13.12
CA SER A 411 20.25 40.60 -14.11
C SER A 411 20.47 39.13 -14.48
N PHE A 412 20.41 38.22 -13.50
CA PHE A 412 20.55 36.78 -13.66
C PHE A 412 19.36 36.16 -14.44
N ALA A 413 18.13 36.57 -14.14
CA ALA A 413 16.95 36.16 -14.90
C ALA A 413 16.95 36.68 -16.36
N GLY A 414 17.74 37.72 -16.66
CA GLY A 414 18.06 38.18 -18.01
C GLY A 414 16.82 38.61 -18.80
N ASN A 415 16.48 37.86 -19.85
CA ASN A 415 15.25 38.03 -20.64
C ASN A 415 14.42 36.75 -20.79
N ASP A 416 14.75 35.71 -20.03
CA ASP A 416 13.99 34.46 -20.04
C ASP A 416 12.66 34.64 -19.26
N PRO A 417 11.49 34.44 -19.91
CA PRO A 417 10.20 34.61 -19.26
C PRO A 417 9.93 33.55 -18.17
N ASP A 418 10.51 32.35 -18.27
CA ASP A 418 10.37 31.29 -17.26
C ASP A 418 11.13 31.71 -16.00
N ARG A 419 12.45 31.98 -16.11
CA ARG A 419 13.27 32.48 -15.00
C ARG A 419 12.70 33.74 -14.35
N LYS A 420 12.18 34.69 -15.13
CA LYS A 420 11.49 35.89 -14.59
C LYS A 420 10.18 35.56 -13.88
N SER A 421 9.50 34.48 -14.24
CA SER A 421 8.30 34.02 -13.53
C SER A 421 8.68 33.32 -12.22
N THR A 422 9.62 32.38 -12.29
CA THR A 422 10.19 31.66 -11.14
C THR A 422 10.77 32.62 -10.11
N LEU A 423 11.58 33.60 -10.53
CA LEU A 423 12.15 34.63 -9.66
C LEU A 423 11.09 35.49 -8.98
N ARG A 424 10.04 35.93 -9.70
CA ARG A 424 8.96 36.71 -9.08
C ARG A 424 8.19 35.89 -8.04
N LEU A 425 7.89 34.63 -8.35
CA LEU A 425 7.23 33.69 -7.43
C LEU A 425 8.08 33.44 -6.16
N MET A 426 9.38 33.27 -6.36
CA MET A 426 10.41 33.10 -5.33
C MET A 426 10.52 34.31 -4.39
N LEU A 427 10.72 35.51 -4.95
CA LEU A 427 10.78 36.75 -4.17
C LEU A 427 9.45 37.05 -3.47
N GLY A 428 8.32 36.82 -4.14
CA GLY A 428 6.99 36.98 -3.54
C GLY A 428 6.76 36.06 -2.34
N ALA A 429 7.14 34.78 -2.44
CA ALA A 429 7.05 33.83 -1.33
C ALA A 429 7.98 34.23 -0.17
N ALA A 430 9.21 34.67 -0.48
CA ALA A 430 10.16 35.14 0.51
C ALA A 430 9.67 36.40 1.25
N ALA A 431 9.05 37.34 0.54
CA ALA A 431 8.53 38.59 1.08
C ALA A 431 7.27 38.41 1.93
N VAL A 432 6.31 37.60 1.45
CA VAL A 432 5.12 37.22 2.21
C VAL A 432 5.52 36.46 3.49
N SER A 433 6.50 35.56 3.40
CA SER A 433 7.02 34.85 4.58
C SER A 433 7.74 35.77 5.57
N ALA A 434 8.32 36.87 5.08
CA ALA A 434 8.91 37.93 5.89
C ALA A 434 7.88 38.97 6.39
N GLN A 435 6.58 38.79 6.09
CA GLN A 435 5.51 39.73 6.42
C GLN A 435 5.75 41.17 5.91
N HIS A 436 6.37 41.29 4.73
CA HIS A 436 6.66 42.59 4.11
C HIS A 436 5.36 43.37 3.81
N PRO A 437 5.24 44.66 4.18
CA PRO A 437 3.99 45.42 4.08
C PRO A 437 3.41 45.47 2.65
N ASP A 438 4.23 45.69 1.63
CA ASP A 438 3.77 45.83 0.24
C ASP A 438 3.55 44.50 -0.52
N TYR A 439 3.90 43.34 0.06
CA TYR A 439 3.69 42.03 -0.57
C TYR A 439 2.52 41.29 0.09
N THR A 440 1.42 41.17 -0.66
CA THR A 440 0.20 40.49 -0.19
C THR A 440 0.15 39.02 -0.61
N LYS A 441 -0.56 38.18 0.16
CA LYS A 441 -0.83 36.78 -0.22
C LYS A 441 -1.68 36.69 -1.48
N GLU A 442 -2.59 37.64 -1.68
CA GLU A 442 -3.41 37.76 -2.88
C GLU A 442 -2.55 38.01 -4.13
N TYR A 443 -1.49 38.82 -4.02
CA TYR A 443 -0.51 39.00 -5.09
C TYR A 443 0.31 37.71 -5.34
N LEU A 444 0.79 37.04 -4.28
CA LEU A 444 1.48 35.75 -4.42
C LEU A 444 0.60 34.70 -5.13
N TRP A 445 -0.71 34.70 -4.85
CA TRP A 445 -1.69 33.85 -5.53
C TRP A 445 -1.82 34.20 -7.02
N THR A 446 -1.80 35.47 -7.40
CA THR A 446 -1.77 35.85 -8.82
C THR A 446 -0.49 35.40 -9.52
N LEU A 447 0.68 35.55 -8.90
CA LEU A 447 1.96 35.05 -9.46
C LEU A 447 1.95 33.52 -9.66
N PHE A 448 1.46 32.77 -8.67
CA PHE A 448 1.34 31.31 -8.78
C PHE A 448 0.40 30.90 -9.92
N LEU A 449 -0.72 31.60 -10.10
CA LEU A 449 -1.64 31.37 -11.22
C LEU A 449 -1.01 31.72 -12.57
N GLU A 450 -0.28 32.84 -12.70
CA GLU A 450 0.42 33.21 -13.93
C GLU A 450 1.48 32.18 -14.32
N HIS A 451 2.30 31.77 -13.35
CA HIS A 451 3.37 30.79 -13.55
C HIS A 451 2.79 29.44 -14.01
N THR A 452 1.79 28.92 -13.29
CA THR A 452 1.17 27.62 -13.63
C THR A 452 0.32 27.67 -14.90
N ALA A 453 -0.34 28.79 -15.21
CA ALA A 453 -1.08 28.97 -16.47
C ALA A 453 -0.15 29.05 -17.70
N SER A 454 1.09 29.52 -17.51
CA SER A 454 2.13 29.55 -18.55
C SER A 454 2.74 28.16 -18.81
N GLY A 455 2.46 27.17 -17.96
CA GLY A 455 2.97 25.81 -18.08
C GLY A 455 4.41 25.63 -17.57
N TYR A 456 4.95 26.62 -16.86
CA TYR A 456 6.25 26.56 -16.21
C TYR A 456 6.24 25.57 -15.04
N LYS A 457 7.41 25.01 -14.72
CA LYS A 457 7.56 24.00 -13.66
C LYS A 457 8.02 24.67 -12.36
N ILE A 458 7.34 24.36 -11.27
CA ILE A 458 7.76 24.75 -9.94
C ILE A 458 8.57 23.59 -9.33
N SER A 459 9.80 23.88 -8.88
CA SER A 459 10.62 22.93 -8.14
C SER A 459 10.01 22.63 -6.76
N GLU A 460 10.27 21.43 -6.21
CA GLU A 460 9.73 21.04 -4.91
C GLU A 460 10.09 22.02 -3.77
N PRO A 461 11.35 22.51 -3.63
CA PRO A 461 11.69 23.48 -2.59
C PRO A 461 10.93 24.79 -2.74
N LEU A 462 10.84 25.34 -3.97
CA LEU A 462 10.12 26.60 -4.21
C LEU A 462 8.62 26.44 -3.93
N ALA A 463 8.01 25.34 -4.33
CA ALA A 463 6.60 25.07 -4.03
C ALA A 463 6.34 24.89 -2.52
N PHE A 464 7.28 24.30 -1.77
CA PHE A 464 7.20 24.24 -0.30
C PHE A 464 7.27 25.65 0.31
N GLU A 465 8.18 26.51 -0.15
CA GLU A 465 8.27 27.91 0.32
C GLU A 465 7.00 28.71 -0.02
N VAL A 466 6.45 28.56 -1.24
CA VAL A 466 5.19 29.21 -1.65
C VAL A 466 4.01 28.73 -0.80
N ALA A 467 3.87 27.42 -0.57
CA ALA A 467 2.81 26.87 0.28
C ALA A 467 2.97 27.31 1.74
N SER A 468 4.20 27.38 2.24
CA SER A 468 4.52 27.87 3.59
C SER A 468 4.18 29.36 3.74
N ALA A 469 4.51 30.19 2.75
CA ALA A 469 4.21 31.62 2.73
C ALA A 469 2.70 31.90 2.85
N PHE A 470 1.85 31.12 2.19
CA PHE A 470 0.39 31.21 2.37
C PHE A 470 -0.05 30.91 3.81
N LEU A 471 0.66 30.07 4.54
CA LEU A 471 0.29 29.60 5.88
C LEU A 471 0.96 30.39 7.03
N VAL A 472 1.79 31.40 6.73
CA VAL A 472 2.35 32.34 7.72
C VAL A 472 1.23 33.22 8.31
N PRO A 473 1.16 33.48 9.63
CA PRO A 473 0.15 34.36 10.21
C PRO A 473 0.14 35.76 9.56
N ARG A 474 -1.04 36.33 9.36
CA ARG A 474 -1.20 37.69 8.83
C ARG A 474 -1.00 38.71 9.97
N LEU A 475 -0.43 39.89 9.66
CA LEU A 475 -0.23 40.96 10.63
C LEU A 475 -1.54 41.71 10.89
N GLU A 476 -1.84 41.98 12.17
CA GLU A 476 -2.99 42.79 12.59
C GLU A 476 -2.88 44.22 12.02
N GLY A 477 -3.67 44.52 10.99
CA GLY A 477 -3.74 45.86 10.40
C GLY A 477 -3.99 45.91 8.88
N GLN A 478 -3.72 44.84 8.14
CA GLN A 478 -3.90 44.83 6.67
C GLN A 478 -5.36 44.66 6.19
N GLU A 479 -6.33 44.55 7.10
CA GLU A 479 -7.62 43.92 6.79
C GLU A 479 -8.82 44.75 7.26
N GLN A 480 -9.62 45.25 6.30
CA GLN A 480 -10.81 46.08 6.58
C GLN A 480 -12.15 45.46 6.15
N LYS A 481 -12.21 44.24 5.61
CA LYS A 481 -13.46 43.71 4.98
C LYS A 481 -13.76 42.20 5.09
N ARG A 482 -12.90 41.36 5.66
CA ARG A 482 -13.14 39.90 5.76
C ARG A 482 -13.06 39.42 7.21
N THR A 483 -13.72 38.31 7.50
CA THR A 483 -13.57 37.57 8.77
C THR A 483 -12.27 36.77 8.79
N ILE A 484 -11.72 36.49 9.98
CA ILE A 484 -10.47 35.75 10.13
C ILE A 484 -10.60 34.35 9.51
N SER A 485 -11.76 33.70 9.73
CA SER A 485 -12.09 32.42 9.09
C SER A 485 -12.03 32.44 7.55
N GLU A 486 -12.55 33.48 6.87
CA GLU A 486 -12.52 33.56 5.40
C GLU A 486 -11.09 33.71 4.85
N LEU A 487 -10.21 34.32 5.63
CA LEU A 487 -8.81 34.56 5.27
C LEU A 487 -7.98 33.29 5.49
N VAL A 488 -8.19 32.59 6.61
CA VAL A 488 -7.63 31.26 6.86
C VAL A 488 -8.09 30.27 5.79
N ASP A 489 -9.35 30.32 5.35
CA ASP A 489 -9.83 29.47 4.25
C ASP A 489 -9.16 29.77 2.90
N PHE A 490 -8.95 31.05 2.57
CA PHE A 490 -8.20 31.45 1.38
C PHE A 490 -6.73 30.97 1.45
N ASP A 491 -6.11 31.11 2.60
CA ASP A 491 -4.71 30.77 2.85
C ASP A 491 -4.49 29.24 2.76
N ILE A 492 -5.35 28.43 3.39
CA ILE A 492 -5.30 26.97 3.34
C ILE A 492 -5.64 26.43 1.95
N GLU A 493 -6.67 26.95 1.26
CA GLU A 493 -7.03 26.53 -0.11
C GLU A 493 -5.95 26.92 -1.12
N SER A 494 -5.29 28.07 -0.95
CA SER A 494 -4.14 28.46 -1.78
C SER A 494 -2.97 27.50 -1.59
N ALA A 495 -2.59 27.19 -0.35
CA ALA A 495 -1.54 26.23 -0.05
C ALA A 495 -1.86 24.81 -0.57
N MET A 496 -3.12 24.34 -0.44
CA MET A 496 -3.54 23.05 -1.01
C MET A 496 -3.37 23.01 -2.54
N ARG A 497 -3.67 24.10 -3.25
CA ARG A 497 -3.52 24.14 -4.72
C ARG A 497 -2.06 24.12 -5.20
N VAL A 498 -1.14 24.64 -4.39
CA VAL A 498 0.31 24.50 -4.65
C VAL A 498 0.73 23.02 -4.52
N MET A 499 0.25 22.34 -3.47
CA MET A 499 0.48 20.90 -3.26
C MET A 499 -0.15 20.01 -4.36
N ASP A 500 -1.37 20.35 -4.80
CA ASP A 500 -2.04 19.69 -5.93
C ASP A 500 -1.20 19.81 -7.21
N ASN A 501 -0.63 20.98 -7.49
CA ASN A 501 0.23 21.20 -8.66
C ASN A 501 1.48 20.30 -8.64
N LEU A 502 2.18 20.23 -7.49
CA LEU A 502 3.30 19.31 -7.30
C LEU A 502 2.90 17.83 -7.51
N SER A 503 1.75 17.43 -6.97
CA SER A 503 1.24 16.05 -7.13
C SER A 503 0.92 15.71 -8.59
N LEU A 504 0.34 16.66 -9.33
CA LEU A 504 0.07 16.51 -10.77
C LEU A 504 1.35 16.45 -11.60
N ASN A 505 2.40 17.16 -11.21
CA ASN A 505 3.73 17.11 -11.83
C ASN A 505 4.52 15.83 -11.49
N GLY A 506 4.04 15.03 -10.53
CA GLY A 506 4.67 13.77 -10.14
C GLY A 506 5.89 13.92 -9.23
N ALA A 507 6.06 15.06 -8.56
CA ALA A 507 7.14 15.29 -7.60
C ALA A 507 6.97 14.40 -6.37
N SER A 508 8.06 13.83 -5.88
CA SER A 508 8.10 12.99 -4.68
C SER A 508 8.10 13.85 -3.42
N ILE A 509 7.00 14.59 -3.16
CA ILE A 509 6.98 15.61 -2.10
C ILE A 509 7.41 15.00 -0.75
N ILE A 510 8.59 15.38 -0.26
CA ILE A 510 9.17 14.93 1.01
C ILE A 510 8.56 15.74 2.16
N MET A 511 8.39 17.05 1.95
CA MET A 511 7.97 17.99 3.01
C MET A 511 6.46 18.04 3.28
N LYS A 512 5.68 17.00 2.90
CA LYS A 512 4.21 17.00 3.03
C LYS A 512 3.73 17.19 4.47
N HIS A 513 4.31 16.45 5.41
CA HIS A 513 3.93 16.49 6.82
C HIS A 513 3.99 17.91 7.39
N ARG A 514 5.10 18.62 7.13
CA ARG A 514 5.31 20.00 7.56
C ARG A 514 4.25 20.98 7.01
N VAL A 515 3.89 20.89 5.72
CA VAL A 515 2.81 21.74 5.15
C VAL A 515 1.46 21.40 5.79
N TYR A 516 1.13 20.12 5.99
CA TYR A 516 -0.12 19.72 6.65
C TYR A 516 -0.18 20.19 8.12
N ASN A 517 0.92 20.11 8.85
CA ASN A 517 1.01 20.66 10.21
C ASN A 517 0.77 22.18 10.22
N MET A 518 1.34 22.93 9.26
CA MET A 518 1.05 24.36 9.12
C MET A 518 -0.43 24.64 8.81
N MET A 519 -1.10 23.83 7.98
CA MET A 519 -2.54 23.95 7.73
C MET A 519 -3.36 23.66 9.00
N TYR A 520 -3.03 22.61 9.75
CA TYR A 520 -3.72 22.30 11.01
C TYR A 520 -3.48 23.39 12.07
N ARG A 521 -2.27 23.95 12.19
CA ARG A 521 -1.98 25.10 13.07
C ARG A 521 -2.87 26.31 12.71
N ALA A 522 -3.02 26.62 11.42
CA ALA A 522 -3.90 27.70 10.96
C ALA A 522 -5.38 27.44 11.34
N LEU A 523 -5.84 26.18 11.26
CA LEU A 523 -7.17 25.80 11.75
C LEU A 523 -7.32 25.92 13.28
N VAL A 524 -6.28 25.55 14.05
CA VAL A 524 -6.29 25.70 15.53
C VAL A 524 -6.44 27.16 15.91
N LEU A 525 -5.73 28.09 15.24
CA LEU A 525 -5.90 29.53 15.45
C LEU A 525 -7.32 30.01 15.08
N SER A 526 -7.94 29.41 14.06
CA SER A 526 -9.32 29.71 13.63
C SER A 526 -10.41 29.23 14.60
N LEU A 527 -10.11 28.34 15.57
CA LEU A 527 -11.08 27.88 16.58
C LEU A 527 -11.61 29.01 17.47
N ALA A 528 -10.89 30.13 17.58
CA ALA A 528 -11.31 31.27 18.41
C ALA A 528 -12.45 32.10 17.79
N ASP A 529 -12.55 32.14 16.45
CA ASP A 529 -13.52 32.95 15.69
C ASP A 529 -14.62 32.08 15.06
N GLU A 530 -14.30 30.83 14.67
CA GLU A 530 -15.22 29.95 13.96
C GLU A 530 -15.86 28.87 14.84
N LYS A 531 -17.08 28.45 14.48
CA LYS A 531 -17.75 27.29 15.10
C LYS A 531 -16.89 26.03 14.94
N ALA A 532 -16.56 25.37 16.05
CA ALA A 532 -15.76 24.14 16.10
C ALA A 532 -16.18 23.07 15.07
N VAL A 533 -17.48 22.90 14.79
CA VAL A 533 -17.99 21.95 13.79
C VAL A 533 -17.46 22.23 12.37
N ASN A 534 -17.35 23.50 11.96
CA ASN A 534 -16.79 23.84 10.66
C ASN A 534 -15.29 23.53 10.61
N VAL A 535 -14.57 23.89 11.67
CA VAL A 535 -13.12 23.64 11.79
C VAL A 535 -12.83 22.13 11.77
N GLN A 536 -13.66 21.32 12.43
CA GLN A 536 -13.62 19.86 12.35
C GLN A 536 -13.84 19.32 10.93
N LEU A 537 -14.80 19.88 10.17
CA LEU A 537 -15.00 19.50 8.76
C LEU A 537 -13.78 19.88 7.89
N LYS A 538 -13.14 21.02 8.15
CA LYS A 538 -11.89 21.44 7.49
C LYS A 538 -10.73 20.50 7.84
N ALA A 539 -10.58 20.13 9.11
CA ALA A 539 -9.58 19.16 9.57
C ALA A 539 -9.79 17.77 8.94
N LEU A 540 -11.04 17.29 8.87
CA LEU A 540 -11.41 16.02 8.23
C LEU A 540 -11.09 16.03 6.72
N ARG A 541 -11.27 17.17 6.03
CA ARG A 541 -10.85 17.34 4.63
C ARG A 541 -9.32 17.16 4.49
N ILE A 542 -8.53 17.74 5.39
CA ILE A 542 -7.06 17.57 5.39
C ILE A 542 -6.70 16.11 5.66
N ARG A 543 -7.27 15.45 6.69
CA ARG A 543 -7.05 14.02 6.96
C ARG A 543 -7.35 13.14 5.75
N THR A 544 -8.48 13.38 5.07
CA THR A 544 -8.85 12.64 3.87
C THR A 544 -7.78 12.76 2.78
N LEU A 545 -7.27 13.97 2.53
CA LEU A 545 -6.19 14.20 1.56
C LEU A 545 -4.88 13.49 1.95
N MET A 546 -4.49 13.52 3.23
CA MET A 546 -3.31 12.78 3.71
C MET A 546 -3.44 11.27 3.45
N SER A 547 -4.62 10.68 3.69
CA SER A 547 -4.86 9.24 3.53
C SER A 547 -4.79 8.76 2.06
N GLU A 548 -5.21 9.57 1.09
CA GLU A 548 -5.12 9.22 -0.34
C GLU A 548 -3.68 9.21 -0.88
N ILE A 549 -2.78 9.92 -0.19
CA ILE A 549 -1.37 10.10 -0.59
C ILE A 549 -0.46 9.03 0.03
N ASP A 550 -0.95 8.26 1.01
CA ASP A 550 -0.22 7.19 1.71
C ASP A 550 1.04 7.74 2.41
N LEU A 551 0.83 8.70 3.34
CA LEU A 551 1.90 9.29 4.16
C LEU A 551 2.46 8.25 5.14
N GLU A 552 3.78 8.03 5.11
CA GLU A 552 4.48 7.23 6.11
C GLU A 552 4.59 7.98 7.44
N TRP A 553 3.97 7.45 8.48
CA TRP A 553 4.00 8.02 9.83
C TRP A 553 5.34 7.77 10.51
N HIS A 554 6.30 8.68 10.31
CA HIS A 554 7.62 8.67 10.97
C HIS A 554 8.07 10.08 11.42
N GLY A 555 8.92 10.14 12.44
CA GLY A 555 9.66 11.32 12.88
C GLY A 555 8.90 12.31 13.78
N THR A 556 9.46 13.51 13.90
CA THR A 556 8.92 14.61 14.73
C THR A 556 7.58 15.13 14.21
N ASP A 557 7.47 15.30 12.90
CA ASP A 557 6.31 15.93 12.26
C ASP A 557 5.04 15.08 12.44
N THR A 558 5.20 13.75 12.52
CA THR A 558 4.13 12.79 12.81
C THR A 558 3.55 12.98 14.21
N ARG A 559 4.40 13.16 15.22
CA ARG A 559 3.99 13.46 16.61
C ARG A 559 3.26 14.79 16.67
N GLU A 560 3.70 15.79 15.91
CA GLU A 560 3.02 17.07 15.82
C GLU A 560 1.66 16.95 15.10
N THR A 561 1.56 16.22 13.98
CA THR A 561 0.27 15.93 13.31
C THR A 561 -0.72 15.31 14.29
N MET A 562 -0.26 14.32 15.08
CA MET A 562 -1.05 13.65 16.10
C MET A 562 -1.61 14.67 17.12
N GLN A 563 -0.76 15.52 17.70
CA GLN A 563 -1.17 16.56 18.66
C GLN A 563 -2.24 17.49 18.06
N LEU A 564 -1.99 18.01 16.85
CA LEU A 564 -2.86 18.96 16.18
C LEU A 564 -4.24 18.36 15.86
N ARG A 565 -4.31 17.08 15.47
CA ARG A 565 -5.59 16.39 15.23
C ARG A 565 -6.46 16.33 16.49
N LEU A 566 -5.90 15.97 17.64
CA LEU A 566 -6.67 15.88 18.90
C LEU A 566 -7.14 17.26 19.38
N LEU A 567 -6.32 18.30 19.26
CA LEU A 567 -6.72 19.69 19.56
C LEU A 567 -7.87 20.20 18.66
N LEU A 568 -7.98 19.68 17.44
CA LEU A 568 -9.09 19.95 16.52
C LEU A 568 -10.30 19.03 16.76
N GLY A 569 -10.23 18.09 17.71
CA GLY A 569 -11.29 17.13 18.05
C GLY A 569 -11.32 15.85 17.21
N ASP A 570 -10.31 15.58 16.38
CA ASP A 570 -10.18 14.33 15.60
C ASP A 570 -9.52 13.23 16.43
N VAL A 571 -10.29 12.67 17.37
CA VAL A 571 -9.85 11.61 18.30
C VAL A 571 -9.51 10.31 17.56
N GLU A 572 -10.25 9.97 16.50
CA GLU A 572 -9.95 8.81 15.66
C GLU A 572 -8.62 8.99 14.93
N GLY A 573 -8.41 10.15 14.29
CA GLY A 573 -7.17 10.47 13.58
C GLY A 573 -5.96 10.66 14.51
N PHE A 574 -6.17 10.98 15.80
CA PHE A 574 -5.12 10.91 16.81
C PHE A 574 -4.68 9.46 17.05
N TYR A 575 -5.63 8.57 17.37
CA TYR A 575 -5.31 7.18 17.67
C TYR A 575 -4.81 6.41 16.44
N GLU A 576 -5.24 6.76 15.22
CA GLU A 576 -4.66 6.25 13.97
C GLU A 576 -3.13 6.40 13.96
N ILE A 577 -2.63 7.60 14.28
CA ILE A 577 -1.19 7.89 14.30
C ILE A 577 -0.51 7.25 15.53
N TRP A 578 -1.13 7.30 16.71
CA TRP A 578 -0.59 6.69 17.94
C TRP A 578 -0.32 5.18 17.82
N HIS A 579 -1.15 4.46 17.06
CA HIS A 579 -0.93 3.05 16.75
C HIS A 579 0.11 2.85 15.64
N ALA A 580 0.16 3.73 14.63
CA ALA A 580 1.14 3.68 13.56
C ALA A 580 2.59 3.91 14.06
N ILE A 581 2.81 4.84 14.99
CA ILE A 581 4.14 5.10 15.59
C ILE A 581 4.73 3.82 16.18
N ALA A 582 3.94 3.05 16.93
CA ALA A 582 4.40 1.81 17.56
C ALA A 582 4.76 0.70 16.56
N PHE A 583 4.21 0.77 15.34
CA PHE A 583 4.52 -0.18 14.26
C PHE A 583 5.74 0.27 13.43
N ASN A 584 5.88 1.58 13.20
CA ASN A 584 6.89 2.15 12.30
C ASN A 584 8.22 2.48 13.00
N GLU A 585 8.18 3.01 14.22
CA GLU A 585 9.37 3.46 14.97
C GLU A 585 9.81 2.48 16.07
N GLY A 586 8.96 1.50 16.39
CA GLY A 586 9.17 0.55 17.49
C GLY A 586 8.53 0.99 18.79
N SER A 587 9.12 0.60 19.93
CA SER A 587 8.58 0.91 21.26
C SER A 587 8.44 2.42 21.50
N ARG A 588 7.36 2.83 22.16
CA ARG A 588 7.12 4.24 22.46
C ARG A 588 8.04 4.74 23.58
N THR A 589 8.33 6.03 23.59
CA THR A 589 9.20 6.68 24.57
C THR A 589 8.40 7.35 25.71
N ALA A 590 9.09 7.76 26.78
CA ALA A 590 8.45 8.52 27.86
C ALA A 590 7.85 9.85 27.35
N ASP A 591 8.55 10.51 26.42
CA ASP A 591 8.12 11.75 25.77
C ASP A 591 6.83 11.56 24.96
N ASP A 592 6.66 10.39 24.31
CA ASP A 592 5.43 10.06 23.58
C ASP A 592 4.22 9.94 24.54
N TYR A 593 4.40 9.31 25.71
CA TYR A 593 3.36 9.23 26.75
C TYR A 593 3.11 10.59 27.42
N GLU A 594 4.14 11.42 27.61
CA GLU A 594 3.98 12.77 28.13
C GLU A 594 3.13 13.63 27.18
N VAL A 595 3.41 13.56 25.87
CA VAL A 595 2.61 14.19 24.82
C VAL A 595 1.17 13.66 24.84
N LEU A 596 0.95 12.34 24.91
CA LEU A 596 -0.38 11.72 24.99
C LEU A 596 -1.22 12.34 26.11
N PHE A 597 -0.76 12.29 27.37
CA PHE A 597 -1.54 12.79 28.50
C PHE A 597 -1.68 14.32 28.48
N ARG A 598 -0.63 15.05 28.08
CA ARG A 598 -0.66 16.51 27.98
C ARG A 598 -1.72 16.98 26.98
N VAL A 599 -1.80 16.39 25.80
CA VAL A 599 -2.73 16.84 24.75
C VAL A 599 -4.17 16.45 25.09
N HIS A 600 -4.40 15.30 25.74
CA HIS A 600 -5.72 14.96 26.27
C HIS A 600 -6.21 15.95 27.35
N ALA A 601 -5.29 16.52 28.16
CA ALA A 601 -5.61 17.59 29.08
C ALA A 601 -5.89 18.92 28.35
N GLU A 602 -5.04 19.32 27.39
CA GLU A 602 -5.20 20.54 26.59
C GLU A 602 -6.50 20.54 25.77
N ALA A 603 -6.94 19.38 25.27
CA ALA A 603 -8.19 19.23 24.52
C ALA A 603 -9.47 19.30 25.40
N GLY A 604 -9.36 19.25 26.73
CA GLY A 604 -10.47 19.45 27.67
C GLY A 604 -11.60 18.39 27.63
N HIS A 605 -11.45 17.30 26.88
CA HIS A 605 -12.49 16.29 26.69
C HIS A 605 -12.47 15.21 27.79
N ALA A 606 -13.18 15.46 28.90
CA ALA A 606 -13.22 14.61 30.10
C ALA A 606 -13.44 13.10 29.84
N VAL A 607 -14.31 12.73 28.90
CA VAL A 607 -14.57 11.31 28.55
C VAL A 607 -13.30 10.67 27.98
N ASN A 608 -12.69 11.33 26.99
CA ASN A 608 -11.49 10.85 26.30
C ASN A 608 -10.27 10.83 27.22
N ALA A 609 -10.12 11.83 28.10
CA ALA A 609 -9.07 11.89 29.11
C ALA A 609 -9.15 10.69 30.07
N ARG A 610 -10.35 10.38 30.57
CA ARG A 610 -10.61 9.22 31.43
C ARG A 610 -10.31 7.88 30.75
N GLU A 611 -10.72 7.71 29.49
CA GLU A 611 -10.41 6.51 28.70
C GLU A 611 -8.90 6.39 28.43
N CYS A 612 -8.24 7.51 28.11
CA CYS A 612 -6.80 7.56 27.92
C CYS A 612 -6.04 7.10 29.17
N LEU A 613 -6.39 7.61 30.35
CA LEU A 613 -5.79 7.20 31.62
C LEU A 613 -6.02 5.71 31.91
N ALA A 614 -7.25 5.23 31.74
CA ALA A 614 -7.62 3.84 32.03
C ALA A 614 -6.87 2.83 31.15
N VAL A 615 -6.64 3.14 29.87
CA VAL A 615 -5.91 2.27 28.95
C VAL A 615 -4.40 2.41 29.11
N TRP A 616 -3.89 3.63 28.94
CA TRP A 616 -2.47 3.84 28.63
C TRP A 616 -1.55 3.83 29.86
N ILE A 617 -2.06 4.07 31.07
CA ILE A 617 -1.28 3.88 32.31
C ILE A 617 -0.78 2.44 32.41
N SER A 618 -1.64 1.45 32.15
CA SER A 618 -1.27 0.03 32.20
C SER A 618 -0.36 -0.42 31.05
N MET A 619 -0.28 0.35 29.96
CA MET A 619 0.53 0.04 28.78
C MET A 619 1.99 0.50 28.95
N MET A 620 2.24 1.58 29.71
CA MET A 620 3.59 2.06 30.04
C MET A 620 4.51 0.98 30.65
N GLU A 621 3.94 0.01 31.36
CA GLU A 621 4.65 -1.14 31.94
C GLU A 621 5.03 -2.22 30.93
N ARG A 622 4.32 -2.27 29.80
CA ARG A 622 4.42 -3.29 28.76
C ARG A 622 5.33 -2.88 27.61
N GLU A 623 5.64 -1.58 27.51
CA GLU A 623 6.66 -1.05 26.60
C GLU A 623 8.05 -1.63 26.92
N ILE A 624 8.91 -1.71 25.90
CA ILE A 624 10.26 -2.28 26.01
C ILE A 624 11.27 -1.27 25.45
N PRO A 625 12.02 -0.52 26.28
CA PRO A 625 12.10 -0.60 27.74
C PRO A 625 10.85 -0.03 28.43
N ARG A 626 10.63 -0.45 29.69
CA ARG A 626 9.53 0.06 30.52
C ARG A 626 9.65 1.56 30.73
N ILE A 627 8.53 2.27 30.66
CA ILE A 627 8.50 3.72 30.88
C ILE A 627 8.69 4.02 32.37
N LYS A 628 9.74 4.79 32.67
CA LYS A 628 10.02 5.30 34.01
C LYS A 628 9.31 6.63 34.25
N PRO A 629 8.90 6.93 35.50
CA PRO A 629 8.34 8.23 35.81
C PRO A 629 9.39 9.33 35.62
N ASN A 630 9.01 10.40 34.91
CA ASN A 630 9.75 11.65 34.82
C ASN A 630 8.83 12.80 35.29
N ALA A 631 9.38 14.00 35.51
CA ALA A 631 8.61 15.13 36.02
C ALA A 631 7.51 15.61 35.05
N GLY A 632 7.78 15.63 33.74
CA GLY A 632 6.82 16.08 32.73
C GLY A 632 5.61 15.13 32.59
N LEU A 633 5.85 13.83 32.65
CA LEU A 633 4.84 12.77 32.59
C LEU A 633 3.98 12.71 33.86
N ILE A 634 4.56 12.87 35.06
CA ILE A 634 3.82 13.05 36.32
C ILE A 634 2.84 14.22 36.19
N SER A 635 3.35 15.35 35.70
CA SER A 635 2.61 16.59 35.50
C SER A 635 1.53 16.49 34.40
N ALA A 636 1.81 15.77 33.32
CA ALA A 636 0.85 15.47 32.26
C ALA A 636 -0.28 14.54 32.73
N ILE A 637 0.03 13.52 33.54
CA ILE A 637 -0.96 12.62 34.14
C ILE A 637 -1.85 13.39 35.13
N ALA A 638 -1.29 14.23 36.00
CA ALA A 638 -2.04 15.04 36.96
C ALA A 638 -3.05 15.98 36.24
N ARG A 639 -2.60 16.72 35.21
CA ARG A 639 -3.49 17.56 34.38
C ARG A 639 -4.58 16.75 33.68
N CYS A 640 -4.24 15.59 33.11
CA CYS A 640 -5.20 14.73 32.42
C CYS A 640 -6.25 14.15 33.40
N ALA A 641 -5.84 13.76 34.60
CA ALA A 641 -6.72 13.26 35.66
C ALA A 641 -7.71 14.32 36.17
N HIS A 642 -7.23 15.55 36.36
CA HIS A 642 -8.08 16.70 36.69
C HIS A 642 -9.14 16.94 35.59
N VAL A 643 -8.74 16.99 34.32
CA VAL A 643 -9.67 17.13 33.16
C VAL A 643 -10.63 15.94 33.03
N ALA A 644 -10.21 14.73 33.41
CA ALA A 644 -11.06 13.54 33.47
C ALA A 644 -12.13 13.58 34.59
N GLY A 645 -12.12 14.62 35.44
CA GLY A 645 -13.04 14.76 36.59
C GLY A 645 -12.69 13.82 37.74
N GLN A 646 -11.42 13.42 37.88
CA GLN A 646 -10.94 12.61 38.99
C GLN A 646 -10.41 13.51 40.10
N HIS A 647 -10.88 13.29 41.33
CA HIS A 647 -10.41 14.04 42.50
C HIS A 647 -9.14 13.45 43.10
N ALA A 648 -8.26 14.29 43.65
CA ALA A 648 -7.03 13.84 44.31
C ALA A 648 -7.27 12.84 45.47
N ASN A 649 -8.45 12.88 46.10
CA ASN A 649 -8.81 11.95 47.17
C ASN A 649 -9.29 10.57 46.68
N THR A 650 -9.56 10.41 45.38
CA THR A 650 -10.12 9.20 44.77
C THR A 650 -9.23 8.63 43.66
N PHE A 651 -8.32 9.44 43.13
CA PHE A 651 -7.33 9.02 42.16
C PHE A 651 -6.44 7.89 42.71
N ARG A 652 -6.19 6.88 41.87
CA ARG A 652 -5.30 5.75 42.11
C ARG A 652 -4.65 5.35 40.81
N LEU A 653 -3.35 5.08 40.83
CA LEU A 653 -2.65 4.51 39.70
C LEU A 653 -3.00 3.01 39.60
N ALA A 654 -3.70 2.61 38.53
CA ALA A 654 -4.17 1.24 38.37
C ALA A 654 -3.00 0.31 37.99
N SER A 655 -2.56 -0.50 38.96
CA SER A 655 -1.50 -1.51 38.85
C SER A 655 -0.26 -1.02 38.09
N VAL A 656 0.61 -0.30 38.78
CA VAL A 656 1.89 0.13 38.22
C VAL A 656 3.00 -0.23 39.21
N SER A 657 4.16 -0.59 38.67
CA SER A 657 5.35 -1.05 39.39
C SER A 657 5.79 -0.10 40.49
N ARG A 658 6.58 -0.64 41.43
CA ARG A 658 7.06 0.07 42.63
C ARG A 658 7.64 1.48 42.36
N GLU A 659 8.32 1.69 41.23
CA GLU A 659 8.83 3.02 40.83
C GLU A 659 7.70 4.07 40.69
N TRP A 660 6.51 3.62 40.28
CA TRP A 660 5.31 4.44 40.11
C TRP A 660 4.46 4.59 41.39
N GLU A 661 4.42 3.57 42.25
CA GLU A 661 3.86 3.69 43.61
C GLU A 661 4.59 4.77 44.43
N GLU A 662 5.92 4.86 44.27
CA GLU A 662 6.77 5.84 44.96
C GLU A 662 6.52 7.30 44.48
N VAL A 663 5.96 7.52 43.28
CA VAL A 663 5.63 8.86 42.75
C VAL A 663 4.14 9.21 42.73
N GLU A 664 3.23 8.28 43.05
CA GLU A 664 1.79 8.56 43.22
C GLU A 664 1.53 9.80 44.12
N PRO A 665 2.23 10.01 45.26
CA PRO A 665 2.04 11.21 46.08
C PRO A 665 2.30 12.54 45.36
N LEU A 666 3.25 12.58 44.40
CA LEU A 666 3.57 13.78 43.63
C LEU A 666 2.46 14.12 42.63
N ILE A 667 1.87 13.11 41.99
CA ILE A 667 0.70 13.27 41.13
C ILE A 667 -0.46 13.85 41.95
N LEU A 668 -0.68 13.33 43.17
CA LEU A 668 -1.74 13.81 44.06
C LEU A 668 -1.50 15.22 44.61
N GLU A 669 -0.26 15.64 44.80
CA GLU A 669 0.12 17.02 45.17
C GLU A 669 -0.19 17.99 44.04
N GLU A 670 0.21 17.66 42.80
CA GLU A 670 -0.07 18.51 41.63
C GLU A 670 -1.56 18.56 41.29
N MET A 671 -2.30 17.44 41.44
CA MET A 671 -3.76 17.44 41.29
C MET A 671 -4.46 18.37 42.30
N LYS A 672 -3.99 18.43 43.56
CA LYS A 672 -4.54 19.37 44.55
C LYS A 672 -4.24 20.82 44.20
N ALA A 673 -3.02 21.11 43.74
CA ALA A 673 -2.67 22.45 43.27
C ALA A 673 -3.56 22.89 42.09
N LEU A 674 -3.94 21.97 41.20
CA LEU A 674 -4.90 22.24 40.12
C LEU A 674 -6.34 22.43 40.64
N GLU A 675 -6.79 21.63 41.62
CA GLU A 675 -8.09 21.80 42.30
C GLU A 675 -8.19 23.11 43.11
N GLU A 676 -7.08 23.65 43.60
CA GLU A 676 -7.02 24.96 44.30
C GLU A 676 -6.99 26.17 43.33
N LEU A 677 -6.65 25.95 42.05
CA LEU A 677 -6.59 26.98 41.01
C LEU A 677 -7.87 27.10 40.17
N SER A 678 -8.76 26.09 40.22
CA SER A 678 -10.02 25.98 39.48
C SER A 678 -11.23 26.54 40.22
#